data_AF-A0A8T3V559-F1
#
_entry.id   AF-A0A8T3V559-F1
#
_cell.length_a   1.000
_cell.length_b   1.000
_cell.length_c   1.000
_cell.angle_alpha   90.00
_cell.angle_beta   90.00
_cell.angle_gamma   90.00
#
_symmetry.space_group_name_H-M   'P 1'
#
loop_
_entity.id
_entity.type
_entity.pdbx_description
1 polymer ?
#
loop_
_entity_poly.entity_id
_entity_poly.type
_entity_poly.pdbx_seq_one_letter_code
_entity_poly.pdbx_strand_id
1 'polypeptide(L)'
;MVVNKMRVNSVFSFLETKFKDLYDLCTVMEKFIVLENYTLAIATAKVILDLFCQKTSQELVFTIDVFNDRSIHYTINDVKGVYKQIFEIIYENYFNPREEFLEVNYEFDLDYIPKDVRLTNDELFLILNNLKVDSISSNVLGRDGDDMLFTEDMPSEERRVALEIIKNNLNKFIHDFILPLDLVDSEGNALTHKFNFEAQIKYDYCFVKEIPPEMELDKYQKRAVEYDEGKPLVINAGPGAGKTSVIIERVLHLLKNADPSSILVITFTNKAADELKERFKKDTKLDLNVINQMRISTIHSYCRSVLSDFSEIPYNLLKRDSERNLFFNKHKEELGFTGEAFLRSYESAHALKKYEEYALFEVDTQSLLDYVRKNFRVSDEYREWICQYYDSNNQYPSKKEIKYNKFDEDLYNARFRQIVESYPDWIGLMEREHVCDQNYLLIKTLELLSNPDNLSRVEYKNILIDEFQDTDAIQMQIFEKLQSIADTFTVVGDADQSIYSFRGANPKFFTDYANSDEFENKILVNNYRSSFDIVEFNEKYIESKRQTQKNLKAKNSPKMPVYLLESRDDIEEYRSIAFIIKNLLTNGKIEKMSDVAVLFRSHRDKKEILDVFDREGIPYYLKGIDDLIYQDEVKAVLALFWYILPFNPTLIARYGDGGHWINLLSFTDRYYKSSKIFKLDYRTIQVLEEIEFKYHQNVVSYTGKYEPLVENKQSRSFMDVVRDYSDRVLEDIFKKTNKIDISILSRDELRSIGIVDEHDLDFFASLNEIKREVFDSDIESGKKPTSLQVFYRLLNAAGYLEELFSRNDFEARKASLNLALISGIISDYENIMGKHDVIGLFNYLHRSLKYYSCPINEYEDNSEKVHIMTVHKAKGLEYPVVITASLKENKFPIVFRNNRKDDFERPSYPTPNRFLKYKMSEEDEINALNHEEERIVYVANTRAEELLILSAVQSRISHPIPSVLESFENDFGEIARIEPDDVDKLKKVTSYMHRESNLFRQIEFENILEDYLNCPLKYNLENNLCYQNPKNINKFINSKLKVLLNTIHNPKLQKDWTREDIHNLVSEVVKSYSFASESMKNQLKELFDHIADYWLDYGKEYDIVDYSYPVSLEIDGYDVNGIIDLIVKENNGGVNLIHFIRSRDDIRNYHYFYMEILSYYAYALLENDDFEISSLLLHVLDENKQYEISFDKSNKFIFEYLSGIVGHIERDDYPIHEVNCKNCEFNGITCMFESDFG
;
A
#
# COMPACT_ATOMS: atom_id res chain seq x y z
N MET A 1 -11.60 0.37 47.35
CA MET A 1 -11.90 0.14 48.78
C MET A 1 -13.21 -0.63 48.87
N VAL A 2 -13.34 -1.50 49.86
CA VAL A 2 -14.27 -2.66 49.92
C VAL A 2 -15.76 -2.31 49.87
N VAL A 3 -16.46 -2.70 48.80
CA VAL A 3 -17.87 -3.14 48.88
C VAL A 3 -17.88 -4.59 48.40
N ASN A 4 -17.65 -5.49 49.34
CA ASN A 4 -17.74 -6.93 49.13
C ASN A 4 -18.71 -7.43 50.21
N LYS A 5 -19.79 -8.09 49.78
CA LYS A 5 -20.89 -8.70 50.58
C LYS A 5 -21.99 -7.75 51.09
N MET A 6 -22.90 -7.37 50.19
CA MET A 6 -24.32 -7.61 50.50
C MET A 6 -24.54 -9.13 50.42
N ARG A 7 -24.59 -9.84 51.56
CA ARG A 7 -25.07 -11.23 51.56
C ARG A 7 -26.59 -11.20 51.64
N VAL A 8 -27.24 -11.07 50.49
CA VAL A 8 -28.70 -11.31 50.34
C VAL A 8 -28.92 -12.71 49.73
N ASN A 9 -28.17 -13.71 50.21
CA ASN A 9 -28.14 -15.03 49.57
C ASN A 9 -29.48 -15.79 49.69
N SER A 10 -30.37 -15.43 50.62
CA SER A 10 -31.66 -16.09 50.76
C SER A 10 -32.78 -15.47 49.91
N VAL A 11 -32.65 -14.22 49.45
CA VAL A 11 -33.69 -13.56 48.63
C VAL A 11 -33.37 -13.70 47.15
N PHE A 12 -32.10 -13.63 46.73
CA PHE A 12 -31.73 -13.74 45.31
C PHE A 12 -32.04 -15.12 44.74
N SER A 13 -31.71 -16.20 45.46
CA SER A 13 -32.10 -17.56 45.03
C SER A 13 -33.62 -17.74 44.95
N PHE A 14 -34.40 -17.05 45.81
CA PHE A 14 -35.87 -17.08 45.80
C PHE A 14 -36.47 -16.24 44.66
N LEU A 15 -35.87 -15.08 44.36
CA LEU A 15 -36.23 -14.21 43.23
C LEU A 15 -35.87 -14.85 41.89
N GLU A 16 -34.68 -15.42 41.76
CA GLU A 16 -34.20 -16.09 40.54
C GLU A 16 -35.11 -17.28 40.15
N THR A 17 -35.58 -18.04 41.14
CA THR A 17 -36.42 -19.23 40.88
C THR A 17 -37.91 -18.94 40.70
N LYS A 18 -38.45 -17.81 41.19
CA LYS A 18 -39.89 -17.50 41.08
C LYS A 18 -40.24 -16.21 40.33
N PHE A 19 -39.32 -15.24 40.24
CA PHE A 19 -39.55 -13.91 39.67
C PHE A 19 -38.27 -13.40 38.98
N LYS A 20 -37.89 -14.04 37.86
CA LYS A 20 -36.63 -13.81 37.13
C LYS A 20 -36.42 -12.36 36.69
N ASP A 21 -37.46 -11.69 36.19
CA ASP A 21 -37.39 -10.28 35.75
C ASP A 21 -36.95 -9.34 36.88
N LEU A 22 -37.32 -9.68 38.11
CA LEU A 22 -37.02 -8.94 39.32
C LEU A 22 -35.57 -9.17 39.78
N TYR A 23 -35.02 -10.36 39.53
CA TYR A 23 -33.62 -10.70 39.74
C TYR A 23 -32.69 -9.95 38.76
N ASP A 24 -33.08 -9.89 37.48
CA ASP A 24 -32.30 -9.19 36.46
C ASP A 24 -32.25 -7.67 36.75
N LEU A 25 -33.38 -7.08 37.18
CA LEU A 25 -33.42 -5.69 37.64
C LEU A 25 -32.53 -5.45 38.88
N CYS A 26 -32.51 -6.36 39.86
CA CYS A 26 -31.60 -6.25 41.01
C CYS A 26 -30.12 -6.27 40.60
N THR A 27 -29.77 -7.06 39.59
CA THR A 27 -28.41 -7.18 39.05
C THR A 27 -28.00 -5.90 38.30
N VAL A 28 -28.94 -5.31 37.56
CA VAL A 28 -28.78 -4.00 36.91
C VAL A 28 -28.59 -2.89 37.93
N MET A 29 -29.37 -2.90 39.02
CA MET A 29 -29.22 -1.98 40.14
C MET A 29 -27.84 -2.09 40.81
N GLU A 30 -27.33 -3.31 41.04
CA GLU A 30 -25.96 -3.53 41.54
C GLU A 30 -24.90 -2.93 40.62
N LYS A 31 -25.05 -3.08 39.30
CA LYS A 31 -24.16 -2.44 38.33
C LYS A 31 -24.20 -0.91 38.43
N PHE A 32 -25.36 -0.30 38.60
CA PHE A 32 -25.47 1.15 38.79
C PHE A 32 -24.85 1.64 40.10
N ILE A 33 -24.92 0.84 41.17
CA ILE A 33 -24.28 1.16 42.46
C ILE A 33 -22.75 1.07 42.34
N VAL A 34 -22.23 0.06 41.63
CA VAL A 34 -20.79 -0.11 41.37
C VAL A 34 -20.23 1.03 40.51
N LEU A 35 -21.07 1.60 39.64
CA LEU A 35 -20.74 2.74 38.77
C LEU A 35 -21.04 4.10 39.43
N GLU A 36 -21.35 4.13 40.72
CA GLU A 36 -21.67 5.33 41.52
C GLU A 36 -22.87 6.16 41.00
N ASN A 37 -23.75 5.57 40.16
CA ASN A 37 -24.94 6.21 39.61
C ASN A 37 -26.18 5.95 40.49
N TYR A 38 -26.18 6.57 41.67
CA TYR A 38 -27.14 6.28 42.75
C TYR A 38 -28.59 6.67 42.43
N THR A 39 -28.81 7.65 41.53
CA THR A 39 -30.15 8.07 41.12
C THR A 39 -30.86 7.00 40.30
N LEU A 40 -30.17 6.39 39.33
CA LEU A 40 -30.71 5.25 38.60
C LEU A 40 -30.84 4.03 39.50
N ALA A 41 -29.86 3.77 40.38
CA ALA A 41 -29.97 2.67 41.33
C ALA A 41 -31.22 2.80 42.23
N ILE A 42 -31.54 4.01 42.73
CA ILE A 42 -32.74 4.26 43.53
C ILE A 42 -34.03 4.12 42.70
N ALA A 43 -34.03 4.57 41.44
CA ALA A 43 -35.17 4.40 40.54
C ALA A 43 -35.43 2.92 40.22
N THR A 44 -34.37 2.15 39.96
CA THR A 44 -34.45 0.70 39.75
C THR A 44 -34.89 -0.01 41.03
N ALA A 45 -34.39 0.39 42.21
CA ALA A 45 -34.83 -0.15 43.52
C ALA A 45 -36.33 0.04 43.75
N LYS A 46 -36.87 1.19 43.33
CA LYS A 46 -38.29 1.51 43.45
C LYS A 46 -39.16 0.67 42.52
N VAL A 47 -38.73 0.48 41.28
CA VAL A 47 -39.41 -0.40 40.32
C VAL A 47 -39.41 -1.86 40.82
N ILE A 48 -38.29 -2.33 41.36
CA ILE A 48 -38.15 -3.65 41.97
C ILE A 48 -39.15 -3.81 43.14
N LEU A 49 -39.15 -2.90 44.10
CA LEU A 49 -40.01 -2.99 45.29
C LEU A 49 -41.50 -2.89 44.96
N ASP A 50 -41.88 -2.04 44.00
CA ASP A 50 -43.27 -1.90 43.56
C ASP A 50 -43.77 -3.15 42.82
N LEU A 51 -42.93 -3.74 41.93
CA LEU A 51 -43.23 -5.01 41.27
C LEU A 51 -43.29 -6.19 42.27
N PHE A 52 -42.44 -6.17 43.29
CA PHE A 52 -42.40 -7.24 44.30
C PHE A 52 -43.62 -7.19 45.24
N CYS A 53 -44.06 -5.99 45.64
CA CYS A 53 -45.28 -5.79 46.42
C CYS A 53 -46.56 -6.14 45.64
N GLN A 54 -46.59 -5.95 44.32
CA GLN A 54 -47.70 -6.38 43.48
C GLN A 54 -47.79 -7.90 43.33
N LYS A 55 -46.66 -8.61 43.36
CA LYS A 55 -46.60 -10.06 43.12
C LYS A 55 -46.66 -10.94 44.39
N THR A 56 -46.65 -10.37 45.60
CA THR A 56 -46.68 -11.15 46.85
C THR A 56 -47.65 -10.61 47.90
N SER A 57 -48.47 -11.47 48.52
CA SER A 57 -49.48 -11.11 49.54
C SER A 57 -49.11 -11.54 50.97
N GLN A 58 -47.83 -11.75 51.27
CA GLN A 58 -47.37 -12.24 52.58
C GLN A 58 -46.53 -11.20 53.32
N GLU A 59 -46.77 -11.08 54.64
CA GLU A 59 -45.91 -10.34 55.57
C GLU A 59 -44.49 -10.90 55.54
N LEU A 60 -43.52 -10.09 55.12
CA LEU A 60 -42.11 -10.45 55.14
C LEU A 60 -41.37 -9.59 56.16
N VAL A 61 -40.54 -10.26 56.97
CA VAL A 61 -39.66 -9.64 57.95
C VAL A 61 -38.24 -9.65 57.38
N PHE A 62 -37.63 -8.47 57.24
CA PHE A 62 -36.25 -8.33 56.77
C PHE A 62 -35.37 -7.76 57.87
N THR A 63 -34.10 -8.17 57.89
CA THR A 63 -33.07 -7.59 58.77
C THR A 63 -32.00 -6.99 57.89
N ILE A 64 -31.69 -5.71 58.09
CA ILE A 64 -30.63 -5.01 57.38
C ILE A 64 -29.54 -4.70 58.41
N ASP A 65 -28.33 -5.22 58.17
CA ASP A 65 -27.15 -4.92 58.97
C ASP A 65 -26.44 -3.71 58.37
N VAL A 66 -26.31 -2.64 59.15
CA VAL A 66 -25.57 -1.43 58.77
C VAL A 66 -24.37 -1.27 59.71
N PHE A 67 -23.25 -0.77 59.16
CA PHE A 67 -21.96 -0.62 59.87
C PHE A 67 -22.09 -0.13 61.34
N ASN A 68 -21.25 -0.70 62.22
CA ASN A 68 -21.21 -0.53 63.70
C ASN A 68 -22.22 -1.36 64.52
N ASP A 69 -22.33 -2.68 64.26
CA ASP A 69 -23.03 -3.67 65.09
C ASP A 69 -24.48 -3.31 65.46
N ARG A 70 -25.21 -2.62 64.57
CA ARG A 70 -26.66 -2.40 64.71
C ARG A 70 -27.41 -3.11 63.58
N SER A 71 -28.05 -4.22 63.93
CA SER A 71 -29.09 -4.87 63.15
C SER A 71 -30.41 -4.14 63.36
N ILE A 72 -31.09 -3.76 62.28
CA ILE A 72 -32.46 -3.24 62.36
C ILE A 72 -33.40 -4.27 61.75
N HIS A 73 -34.35 -4.74 62.56
CA HIS A 73 -35.37 -5.71 62.16
C HIS A 73 -36.65 -4.99 61.72
N TYR A 74 -37.18 -5.34 60.55
CA TYR A 74 -38.38 -4.73 59.97
C TYR A 74 -39.42 -5.79 59.64
N THR A 75 -40.69 -5.47 59.89
CA THR A 75 -41.84 -6.25 59.41
C THR A 75 -42.62 -5.35 58.45
N ILE A 76 -42.73 -5.75 57.18
CA ILE A 76 -43.32 -4.90 56.15
C ILE A 76 -44.84 -4.90 56.27
N ASN A 77 -45.39 -3.82 56.84
CA ASN A 77 -46.78 -3.41 56.66
C ASN A 77 -46.93 -1.95 56.17
N ASP A 78 -45.83 -1.20 56.02
CA ASP A 78 -45.85 0.17 55.46
C ASP A 78 -44.64 0.40 54.54
N VAL A 79 -44.86 0.14 53.24
CA VAL A 79 -43.86 0.26 52.17
C VAL A 79 -43.41 1.71 51.99
N LYS A 80 -44.28 2.70 52.24
CA LYS A 80 -43.93 4.13 52.11
C LYS A 80 -42.94 4.59 53.19
N GLY A 81 -43.02 4.03 54.39
CA GLY A 81 -42.07 4.31 55.47
C GLY A 81 -40.66 3.80 55.19
N VAL A 82 -40.53 2.65 54.53
CA VAL A 82 -39.24 2.02 54.18
C VAL A 82 -38.51 2.84 53.11
N TYR A 83 -39.24 3.31 52.08
CA TYR A 83 -38.69 4.21 51.06
C TYR A 83 -38.13 5.49 51.65
N LYS A 84 -38.87 6.11 52.58
CA LYS A 84 -38.47 7.37 53.21
C LYS A 84 -37.18 7.22 54.02
N GLN A 85 -37.04 6.12 54.79
CA GLN A 85 -35.87 5.92 55.65
C GLN A 85 -34.61 5.43 54.90
N ILE A 86 -34.75 4.64 53.83
CA ILE A 86 -33.61 4.29 52.96
C ILE A 86 -33.10 5.55 52.23
N PHE A 87 -34.03 6.39 51.75
CA PHE A 87 -33.71 7.67 51.15
C PHE A 87 -33.04 8.61 52.16
N GLU A 88 -33.55 8.71 53.39
CA GLU A 88 -32.93 9.50 54.47
C GLU A 88 -31.53 8.99 54.86
N ILE A 89 -31.27 7.67 54.89
CA ILE A 89 -29.93 7.10 55.18
C ILE A 89 -28.92 7.40 54.07
N ILE A 90 -29.35 7.34 52.81
CA ILE A 90 -28.51 7.69 51.65
C ILE A 90 -28.30 9.21 51.60
N TYR A 91 -29.34 10.00 51.91
CA TYR A 91 -29.29 11.46 51.92
C TYR A 91 -28.42 12.00 53.07
N GLU A 92 -28.56 11.50 54.31
CA GLU A 92 -27.77 11.96 55.47
C GLU A 92 -26.27 11.64 55.38
N ASN A 93 -25.89 10.56 54.68
CA ASN A 93 -24.47 10.16 54.58
C ASN A 93 -23.75 10.75 53.36
N TYR A 94 -24.49 11.20 52.33
CA TYR A 94 -23.90 11.65 51.05
C TYR A 94 -24.33 13.06 50.61
N PHE A 95 -25.36 13.65 51.23
CA PHE A 95 -25.83 15.00 50.93
C PHE A 95 -25.96 15.85 52.21
N ASN A 96 -25.12 16.89 52.30
CA ASN A 96 -25.15 17.85 53.41
C ASN A 96 -26.45 18.70 53.33
N PRO A 97 -27.24 18.88 54.40
CA PRO A 97 -28.65 19.27 54.28
C PRO A 97 -28.81 20.79 54.26
N ARG A 98 -29.53 21.33 53.27
CA ARG A 98 -30.30 22.58 53.42
C ARG A 98 -31.60 22.55 52.60
N GLU A 99 -32.70 22.57 53.37
CA GLU A 99 -34.07 23.01 53.04
C GLU A 99 -34.79 22.18 51.97
N GLU A 100 -35.75 21.30 52.30
CA GLU A 100 -37.09 21.43 52.90
C GLU A 100 -38.09 20.87 51.85
N PHE A 101 -38.73 19.75 52.21
CA PHE A 101 -39.66 19.00 51.36
C PHE A 101 -40.94 19.77 51.05
N LEU A 102 -41.44 19.64 49.82
CA LEU A 102 -42.84 19.83 49.48
C LEU A 102 -43.37 18.59 48.73
N GLU A 103 -44.50 18.09 49.24
CA GLU A 103 -45.19 16.86 48.83
C GLU A 103 -45.55 16.83 47.33
N VAL A 104 -45.27 15.72 46.65
CA VAL A 104 -45.69 15.47 45.26
C VAL A 104 -46.80 14.43 45.24
N ASN A 105 -47.99 14.86 44.77
CA ASN A 105 -49.04 13.97 44.27
C ASN A 105 -48.75 13.58 42.82
N TYR A 106 -49.08 12.33 42.50
CA TYR A 106 -48.71 11.62 41.28
C TYR A 106 -49.57 12.00 40.07
N GLU A 107 -48.92 12.43 38.98
CA GLU A 107 -49.28 12.14 37.58
C GLU A 107 -48.07 12.53 36.70
N PHE A 108 -47.60 11.61 35.84
CA PHE A 108 -46.44 11.83 34.96
C PHE A 108 -46.88 12.68 33.77
N ASP A 109 -46.70 13.99 33.89
CA ASP A 109 -46.72 14.94 32.77
C ASP A 109 -45.27 15.26 32.38
N LEU A 110 -44.85 14.85 31.18
CA LEU A 110 -43.47 14.96 30.69
C LEU A 110 -43.09 16.40 30.28
N ASP A 111 -44.01 17.36 30.39
CA ASP A 111 -43.75 18.78 30.13
C ASP A 111 -43.07 19.51 31.31
N TYR A 112 -42.70 18.81 32.39
CA TYR A 112 -42.04 19.38 33.57
C TYR A 112 -40.66 18.76 33.84
N ILE A 113 -39.69 18.99 32.94
CA ILE A 113 -38.28 18.99 33.36
C ILE A 113 -38.09 20.23 34.25
N PRO A 114 -37.64 20.09 35.52
CA PRO A 114 -37.45 21.23 36.39
C PRO A 114 -36.53 22.25 35.70
N LYS A 115 -36.91 23.53 35.74
CA LYS A 115 -36.22 24.62 35.03
C LYS A 115 -34.77 24.85 35.48
N ASP A 116 -34.30 24.16 36.52
CA ASP A 116 -33.01 24.40 37.16
C ASP A 116 -32.05 23.19 37.12
N VAL A 117 -32.27 22.19 36.24
CA VAL A 117 -31.32 21.09 36.06
C VAL A 117 -30.09 21.58 35.30
N ARG A 118 -28.94 21.64 35.99
CA ARG A 118 -27.62 21.83 35.37
C ARG A 118 -27.02 20.47 35.06
N LEU A 119 -26.70 20.23 33.79
CA LEU A 119 -25.90 19.08 33.36
C LEU A 119 -24.50 19.62 33.04
N THR A 120 -23.45 19.00 33.61
CA THR A 120 -22.09 19.37 33.21
C THR A 120 -21.83 18.88 31.78
N ASN A 121 -20.86 19.49 31.08
CA ASN A 121 -20.50 19.05 29.72
C ASN A 121 -20.15 17.56 29.69
N ASP A 122 -19.53 17.02 30.74
CA ASP A 122 -19.21 15.59 30.85
C ASP A 122 -20.46 14.72 30.99
N GLU A 123 -21.47 15.16 31.76
CA GLU A 123 -22.75 14.45 31.90
C GLU A 123 -23.58 14.51 30.61
N LEU A 124 -23.60 15.66 29.94
CA LEU A 124 -24.26 15.82 28.65
C LEU A 124 -23.58 14.97 27.57
N PHE A 125 -22.24 14.95 27.55
CA PHE A 125 -21.45 14.14 26.65
C PHE A 125 -21.63 12.65 26.93
N LEU A 126 -21.70 12.22 28.19
CA LEU A 126 -21.99 10.83 28.55
C LEU A 126 -23.41 10.40 28.15
N ILE A 127 -24.40 11.27 28.33
CA ILE A 127 -25.80 11.01 27.94
C ILE A 127 -25.90 10.92 26.40
N LEU A 128 -25.23 11.82 25.67
CA LEU A 128 -25.27 11.86 24.20
C LEU A 128 -24.46 10.73 23.55
N ASN A 129 -23.31 10.35 24.14
CA ASN A 129 -22.53 9.18 23.68
C ASN A 129 -23.27 7.87 23.90
N ASN A 130 -23.94 7.71 25.05
CA ASN A 130 -24.68 6.47 25.33
C ASN A 130 -26.01 6.38 24.56
N LEU A 131 -26.55 7.51 24.07
CA LEU A 131 -27.70 7.54 23.15
C LEU A 131 -27.29 7.45 21.67
N LYS A 132 -25.99 7.33 21.36
CA LYS A 132 -25.42 7.28 20.00
C LYS A 132 -25.93 8.40 19.08
N VAL A 133 -25.77 9.65 19.49
CA VAL A 133 -26.07 10.81 18.63
C VAL A 133 -24.82 11.22 17.87
N ASP A 134 -24.78 10.94 16.57
CA ASP A 134 -23.70 11.37 15.68
C ASP A 134 -23.90 12.85 15.30
N SER A 135 -23.24 13.72 16.05
CA SER A 135 -23.11 15.18 15.88
C SER A 135 -24.33 16.04 16.23
N ILE A 136 -24.14 16.95 17.20
CA ILE A 136 -24.90 18.19 17.31
C ILE A 136 -24.03 19.29 16.67
N SER A 137 -24.60 20.12 15.80
CA SER A 137 -23.84 21.22 15.17
C SER A 137 -23.13 22.07 16.23
N SER A 138 -21.88 22.45 15.97
CA SER A 138 -21.05 23.29 16.85
C SER A 138 -21.63 24.67 17.16
N ASN A 139 -22.77 25.03 16.56
CA ASN A 139 -23.53 26.23 16.91
C ASN A 139 -24.32 26.08 18.22
N VAL A 140 -24.52 24.86 18.73
CA VAL A 140 -25.25 24.60 19.99
C VAL A 140 -24.27 24.51 21.17
N LEU A 141 -23.09 23.93 20.96
CA LEU A 141 -21.99 23.90 21.95
C LEU A 141 -21.22 25.23 21.90
N GLY A 142 -21.46 26.10 22.87
CA GLY A 142 -20.75 27.37 23.02
C GLY A 142 -19.22 27.20 22.99
N ARG A 143 -18.50 28.22 22.51
CA ARG A 143 -17.04 28.21 22.38
C ARG A 143 -16.34 27.92 23.71
N ASP A 144 -15.31 27.08 23.64
CA ASP A 144 -14.26 26.79 24.62
C ASP A 144 -14.44 27.39 26.03
N GLY A 145 -14.89 26.55 26.95
CA GLY A 145 -14.65 26.72 28.39
C GLY A 145 -15.78 27.30 29.24
N ASP A 146 -16.96 27.59 28.69
CA ASP A 146 -18.14 27.99 29.47
C ASP A 146 -19.20 26.86 29.53
N ASP A 147 -19.70 26.57 30.73
CA ASP A 147 -20.76 25.58 31.00
C ASP A 147 -22.05 25.90 30.21
N MET A 148 -22.68 24.90 29.59
CA MET A 148 -24.02 25.05 29.03
C MET A 148 -25.05 25.26 30.16
N LEU A 149 -25.63 26.45 30.22
CA LEU A 149 -26.85 26.70 30.98
C LEU A 149 -28.06 26.54 30.05
N PHE A 150 -29.00 25.66 30.41
CA PHE A 150 -30.40 25.83 29.99
C PHE A 150 -30.95 27.09 30.68
N THR A 151 -30.62 28.29 30.20
CA THR A 151 -31.20 29.53 30.75
C THR A 151 -32.59 29.79 30.19
N GLU A 152 -33.36 30.63 30.88
CA GLU A 152 -34.68 31.10 30.44
C GLU A 152 -34.68 31.83 29.07
N ASP A 153 -33.50 32.16 28.53
CA ASP A 153 -33.32 32.95 27.31
C ASP A 153 -33.06 32.11 26.04
N MET A 154 -33.10 30.77 26.12
CA MET A 154 -32.91 29.89 24.96
C MET A 154 -34.06 30.04 23.94
N PRO A 155 -33.78 30.25 22.64
CA PRO A 155 -34.80 30.38 21.60
C PRO A 155 -35.73 29.16 21.56
N SER A 156 -37.04 29.40 21.47
CA SER A 156 -38.08 28.36 21.58
C SER A 156 -37.98 27.24 20.55
N GLU A 157 -37.35 27.50 19.40
CA GLU A 157 -37.13 26.49 18.34
C GLU A 157 -35.99 25.54 18.70
N GLU A 158 -34.86 26.04 19.22
CA GLU A 158 -33.71 25.21 19.60
C GLU A 158 -34.04 24.31 20.80
N ARG A 159 -34.83 24.82 21.75
CA ARG A 159 -35.35 24.03 22.87
C ARG A 159 -36.33 22.94 22.40
N ARG A 160 -37.14 23.22 21.37
CA ARG A 160 -38.08 22.26 20.78
C ARG A 160 -37.34 21.13 20.07
N VAL A 161 -36.31 21.45 19.28
CA VAL A 161 -35.47 20.47 18.58
C VAL A 161 -34.73 19.56 19.55
N ALA A 162 -34.15 20.11 20.63
CA ALA A 162 -33.48 19.30 21.65
C ALA A 162 -34.44 18.33 22.37
N LEU A 163 -35.65 18.79 22.70
CA LEU A 163 -36.69 17.95 23.31
C LEU A 163 -37.23 16.88 22.34
N GLU A 164 -37.31 17.18 21.05
CA GLU A 164 -37.77 16.26 20.01
C GLU A 164 -36.75 15.13 19.74
N ILE A 165 -35.45 15.46 19.79
CA ILE A 165 -34.34 14.47 19.71
C ILE A 165 -34.35 13.54 20.93
N ILE A 166 -34.49 14.09 22.15
CA ILE A 166 -34.56 13.29 23.37
C ILE A 166 -35.79 12.37 23.35
N LYS A 167 -36.94 12.88 22.91
CA LYS A 167 -38.19 12.11 22.77
C LYS A 167 -38.07 10.96 21.77
N ASN A 168 -37.43 11.19 20.61
CA ASN A 168 -37.24 10.16 19.59
C ASN A 168 -36.27 9.06 20.05
N ASN A 169 -35.23 9.42 20.80
CA ASN A 169 -34.25 8.46 21.31
C ASN A 169 -34.76 7.66 22.51
N LEU A 170 -35.60 8.25 23.37
CA LEU A 170 -36.32 7.51 24.42
C LEU A 170 -37.34 6.53 23.84
N ASN A 171 -38.05 6.91 22.77
CA ASN A 171 -38.94 6.00 22.06
C ASN A 171 -38.17 4.84 21.43
N LYS A 172 -36.98 5.09 20.87
CA LYS A 172 -36.08 4.05 20.35
C LYS A 172 -35.61 3.10 21.45
N PHE A 173 -35.22 3.62 22.62
CA PHE A 173 -34.85 2.79 23.77
C PHE A 173 -36.02 1.91 24.28
N ILE A 174 -37.23 2.45 24.35
CA ILE A 174 -38.43 1.69 24.72
C ILE A 174 -38.73 0.61 23.67
N HIS A 175 -38.57 0.92 22.38
CA HIS A 175 -38.81 -0.02 21.29
C HIS A 175 -37.77 -1.14 21.22
N ASP A 176 -36.50 -0.82 21.45
CA ASP A 176 -35.38 -1.75 21.26
C ASP A 176 -35.12 -2.62 22.50
N PHE A 177 -35.52 -2.17 23.71
CA PHE A 177 -35.18 -2.87 24.96
C PHE A 177 -36.39 -3.25 25.83
N ILE A 178 -37.53 -2.56 25.71
CA ILE A 178 -38.72 -2.82 26.55
C ILE A 178 -39.78 -3.63 25.79
N LEU A 179 -40.02 -3.32 24.52
CA LEU A 179 -40.98 -4.02 23.65
C LEU A 179 -40.61 -5.49 23.29
N PRO A 180 -39.33 -5.93 23.28
CA PRO A 180 -38.99 -7.34 23.04
C PRO A 180 -39.25 -8.28 24.23
N LEU A 181 -39.67 -7.75 25.39
CA LEU A 181 -40.00 -8.57 26.56
C LEU A 181 -41.42 -9.15 26.40
N ASP A 182 -41.53 -10.46 26.16
CA ASP A 182 -42.80 -11.19 26.12
C ASP A 182 -43.45 -11.23 27.51
N LEU A 183 -44.10 -10.12 27.88
CA LEU A 183 -44.83 -10.01 29.12
C LEU A 183 -46.20 -10.68 28.96
N VAL A 184 -46.39 -11.78 29.68
CA VAL A 184 -47.68 -12.47 29.83
C VAL A 184 -48.25 -12.21 31.21
N ASP A 185 -49.57 -12.08 31.31
CA ASP A 185 -50.24 -11.98 32.61
C ASP A 185 -50.28 -13.33 33.36
N SER A 186 -50.84 -13.33 34.58
CA SER A 186 -50.93 -14.53 35.43
C SER A 186 -51.79 -15.66 34.86
N GLU A 187 -52.50 -15.43 33.76
CA GLU A 187 -53.31 -16.44 33.05
C GLU A 187 -52.67 -16.87 31.71
N GLY A 188 -51.51 -16.31 31.35
CA GLY A 188 -50.73 -16.69 30.17
C GLY A 188 -51.09 -15.90 28.90
N ASN A 189 -51.82 -14.79 29.00
CA ASN A 189 -52.15 -13.95 27.85
C ASN A 189 -51.08 -12.88 27.61
N ALA A 190 -50.64 -12.70 26.37
CA ALA A 190 -49.63 -11.70 26.01
C ALA A 190 -50.18 -10.27 26.23
N LEU A 191 -49.46 -9.46 27.00
CA LEU A 191 -49.77 -8.05 27.28
C LEU A 191 -49.43 -7.11 26.10
N THR A 192 -48.92 -7.65 24.99
CA THR A 192 -48.45 -6.90 23.81
C THR A 192 -49.54 -6.11 23.08
N HIS A 193 -50.84 -6.36 23.34
CA HIS A 193 -51.95 -5.73 22.61
C HIS A 193 -52.43 -4.35 23.11
N LYS A 194 -51.62 -3.58 23.87
CA LYS A 194 -52.00 -2.20 24.27
C LYS A 194 -51.10 -1.07 23.79
N PHE A 195 -50.09 -1.35 22.98
CA PHE A 195 -49.29 -0.32 22.31
C PHE A 195 -49.38 -0.50 20.80
N ASN A 196 -50.38 0.15 20.19
CA ASN A 196 -50.55 0.21 18.75
C ASN A 196 -49.88 1.48 18.22
N PHE A 197 -48.84 1.33 17.39
CA PHE A 197 -48.46 2.33 16.39
C PHE A 197 -48.51 1.63 15.03
N GLU A 198 -49.52 1.97 14.24
CA GLU A 198 -49.74 1.40 12.91
C GLU A 198 -48.85 2.08 11.86
N ALA A 199 -48.08 1.30 11.10
CA ALA A 199 -47.72 1.64 9.72
C ALA A 199 -47.58 0.35 8.89
N GLN A 200 -48.40 0.26 7.84
CA GLN A 200 -48.65 -0.92 7.02
C GLN A 200 -47.50 -1.28 6.09
N ILE A 201 -47.13 -2.56 6.09
CA ILE A 201 -46.27 -3.22 5.10
C ILE A 201 -47.05 -3.42 3.80
N LYS A 202 -46.45 -3.01 2.68
CA LYS A 202 -46.82 -3.45 1.33
C LYS A 202 -45.53 -3.84 0.60
N TYR A 203 -45.43 -5.13 0.29
CA TYR A 203 -44.39 -5.72 -0.56
C TYR A 203 -44.41 -5.10 -1.95
N ASP A 204 -43.23 -4.78 -2.50
CA ASP A 204 -42.82 -5.06 -3.89
C ASP A 204 -41.40 -4.51 -4.18
N TYR A 205 -40.49 -5.42 -4.56
CA TYR A 205 -39.17 -5.26 -5.21
C TYR A 205 -38.05 -4.44 -4.54
N CYS A 206 -36.83 -5.01 -4.58
CA CYS A 206 -35.56 -4.39 -4.23
C CYS A 206 -35.47 -2.94 -4.68
N PHE A 207 -35.30 -2.02 -3.74
CA PHE A 207 -34.70 -0.72 -4.00
C PHE A 207 -33.87 -0.30 -2.79
N VAL A 208 -32.62 0.08 -3.08
CA VAL A 208 -31.71 0.86 -2.26
C VAL A 208 -32.49 1.81 -1.35
N LYS A 209 -32.52 1.53 -0.04
CA LYS A 209 -33.20 2.39 0.93
C LYS A 209 -32.38 3.66 1.12
N GLU A 210 -32.96 4.77 0.67
CA GLU A 210 -32.54 6.17 0.86
C GLU A 210 -31.11 6.48 0.42
N ILE A 211 -30.97 6.91 -0.84
CA ILE A 211 -29.77 7.60 -1.32
C ILE A 211 -29.61 8.88 -0.48
N PRO A 212 -28.49 9.06 0.24
CA PRO A 212 -28.22 10.27 1.04
C PRO A 212 -28.16 11.52 0.14
N PRO A 213 -28.22 12.75 0.70
CA PRO A 213 -28.40 13.96 -0.09
C PRO A 213 -27.35 14.05 -1.19
N GLU A 214 -27.83 14.00 -2.43
CA GLU A 214 -27.03 14.17 -3.65
C GLU A 214 -26.08 15.35 -3.45
N MET A 215 -24.80 15.21 -3.83
CA MET A 215 -23.95 16.39 -3.95
C MET A 215 -24.68 17.43 -4.80
N GLU A 216 -24.59 18.72 -4.45
CA GLU A 216 -25.24 19.75 -5.25
C GLU A 216 -24.53 19.91 -6.60
N LEU A 217 -24.93 19.07 -7.57
CA LEU A 217 -24.35 19.02 -8.90
C LEU A 217 -24.82 20.24 -9.71
N ASP A 218 -23.87 20.87 -10.41
CA ASP A 218 -24.26 21.87 -11.38
C ASP A 218 -24.98 21.26 -12.60
N LYS A 219 -25.59 22.12 -13.41
CA LYS A 219 -26.33 21.70 -14.60
C LYS A 219 -25.52 20.88 -15.61
N TYR A 220 -24.19 21.04 -15.68
CA TYR A 220 -23.32 20.31 -16.60
C TYR A 220 -22.98 18.94 -16.01
N GLN A 221 -22.65 18.89 -14.73
CA GLN A 221 -22.39 17.64 -13.99
C GLN A 221 -23.65 16.76 -13.97
N LYS A 222 -24.81 17.33 -13.63
CA LYS A 222 -26.10 16.63 -13.61
C LYS A 222 -26.43 15.99 -14.97
N ARG A 223 -26.21 16.72 -16.07
CA ARG A 223 -26.40 16.20 -17.44
C ARG A 223 -25.45 15.07 -17.83
N ALA A 224 -24.27 14.99 -17.20
CA ALA A 224 -23.33 13.89 -17.43
C ALA A 224 -23.67 12.67 -16.58
N VAL A 225 -24.11 12.88 -15.33
CA VAL A 225 -24.53 11.83 -14.40
C VAL A 225 -25.78 11.11 -14.89
N GLU A 226 -26.84 11.86 -15.20
CA GLU A 226 -28.18 11.32 -15.55
C GLU A 226 -28.31 10.86 -17.02
N TYR A 227 -27.21 10.73 -17.75
CA TYR A 227 -27.26 10.37 -19.16
C TYR A 227 -27.38 8.85 -19.38
N ASP A 228 -28.50 8.45 -20.01
CA ASP A 228 -28.88 7.05 -20.27
C ASP A 228 -29.37 6.79 -21.73
N GLU A 229 -29.07 7.69 -22.69
CA GLU A 229 -29.63 7.62 -24.07
C GLU A 229 -28.92 6.63 -25.02
N GLY A 230 -28.29 5.58 -24.48
CA GLY A 230 -27.80 4.40 -25.21
C GLY A 230 -26.49 4.54 -26.01
N LYS A 231 -26.04 5.76 -26.38
CA LYS A 231 -24.67 5.92 -26.90
C LYS A 231 -23.64 5.87 -25.76
N PRO A 232 -22.41 5.37 -25.99
CA PRO A 232 -21.32 5.54 -25.05
C PRO A 232 -21.06 7.01 -24.70
N LEU A 233 -20.70 7.29 -23.45
CA LEU A 233 -20.56 8.62 -22.90
C LEU A 233 -19.09 9.03 -22.78
N VAL A 234 -18.75 10.22 -23.25
CA VAL A 234 -17.46 10.87 -23.04
C VAL A 234 -17.67 12.07 -22.12
N ILE A 235 -17.03 12.07 -20.96
CA ILE A 235 -17.04 13.18 -20.01
C ILE A 235 -15.71 13.93 -20.15
N ASN A 236 -15.75 15.06 -20.85
CA ASN A 236 -14.61 15.93 -21.04
C ASN A 236 -14.54 16.94 -19.90
N ALA A 237 -13.64 16.69 -18.96
CA ALA A 237 -13.59 17.39 -17.69
C ALA A 237 -12.18 17.93 -17.44
N GLY A 238 -12.03 19.26 -17.40
CA GLY A 238 -10.75 19.88 -17.08
C GLY A 238 -10.29 19.64 -15.62
N PRO A 239 -9.09 20.08 -15.25
CA PRO A 239 -8.61 20.01 -13.87
C PRO A 239 -9.56 20.82 -12.98
N GLY A 240 -9.85 20.29 -11.78
CA GLY A 240 -10.76 20.96 -10.83
C GLY A 240 -12.24 20.97 -11.22
N ALA A 241 -12.65 20.31 -12.31
CA ALA A 241 -14.06 20.26 -12.74
C ALA A 241 -14.96 19.27 -11.95
N GLY A 242 -14.37 18.54 -11.00
CA GLY A 242 -15.07 17.54 -10.19
C GLY A 242 -15.22 16.17 -10.86
N LYS A 243 -14.21 15.70 -11.62
CA LYS A 243 -14.19 14.38 -12.28
C LYS A 243 -14.62 13.25 -11.35
N THR A 244 -13.93 13.14 -10.21
CA THR A 244 -14.16 12.09 -9.21
C THR A 244 -15.58 12.14 -8.65
N SER A 245 -16.09 13.33 -8.33
CA SER A 245 -17.48 13.50 -7.88
C SER A 245 -18.49 13.07 -8.94
N VAL A 246 -18.26 13.40 -10.21
CA VAL A 246 -19.13 12.96 -11.31
C VAL A 246 -19.07 11.45 -11.52
N ILE A 247 -17.91 10.82 -11.37
CA ILE A 247 -17.77 9.36 -11.42
C ILE A 247 -18.59 8.71 -10.29
N ILE A 248 -18.43 9.19 -9.05
CA ILE A 248 -19.15 8.68 -7.88
C ILE A 248 -20.67 8.79 -8.08
N GLU A 249 -21.15 9.99 -8.41
CA GLU A 249 -22.58 10.24 -8.59
C GLU A 249 -23.16 9.48 -9.79
N ARG A 250 -22.36 9.25 -10.84
CA ARG A 250 -22.78 8.38 -11.95
C ARG A 250 -22.88 6.92 -11.55
N VAL A 251 -21.95 6.41 -10.74
CA VAL A 251 -22.06 5.06 -10.18
C VAL A 251 -23.31 4.94 -9.30
N LEU A 252 -23.58 5.92 -8.43
CA LEU A 252 -24.80 5.96 -7.63
C LEU A 252 -26.07 5.98 -8.50
N HIS A 253 -26.05 6.72 -9.61
CA HIS A 253 -27.15 6.74 -10.57
C HIS A 253 -27.36 5.37 -11.24
N LEU A 254 -26.29 4.69 -11.64
CA LEU A 254 -26.34 3.36 -12.24
C LEU A 254 -26.85 2.30 -11.25
N LEU A 255 -26.40 2.36 -9.99
CA LEU A 255 -26.83 1.45 -8.92
C LEU A 255 -28.35 1.48 -8.63
N LYS A 256 -29.07 2.48 -9.12
CA LYS A 256 -30.55 2.51 -9.04
C LYS A 256 -31.19 1.36 -9.83
N ASN A 257 -30.53 0.89 -10.90
CA ASN A 257 -31.07 -0.11 -11.83
C ASN A 257 -30.08 -1.25 -12.19
N ALA A 258 -28.81 -1.14 -11.81
CA ALA A 258 -27.77 -2.11 -12.10
C ALA A 258 -27.34 -2.88 -10.84
N ASP A 259 -27.01 -4.16 -11.02
CA ASP A 259 -26.36 -4.97 -10.00
C ASP A 259 -24.95 -4.40 -9.71
N PRO A 260 -24.56 -4.17 -8.45
CA PRO A 260 -23.21 -3.71 -8.10
C PRO A 260 -22.09 -4.54 -8.73
N SER A 261 -22.25 -5.87 -8.81
CA SER A 261 -21.27 -6.78 -9.41
C SER A 261 -21.04 -6.54 -10.91
N SER A 262 -21.99 -5.91 -11.60
CA SER A 262 -21.90 -5.56 -13.01
C SER A 262 -21.09 -4.28 -13.29
N ILE A 263 -20.70 -3.53 -12.25
CA ILE A 263 -20.01 -2.25 -12.37
C ILE A 263 -18.49 -2.43 -12.33
N LEU A 264 -17.81 -1.90 -13.35
CA LEU A 264 -16.37 -1.86 -13.47
C LEU A 264 -15.90 -0.40 -13.59
N VAL A 265 -15.09 0.03 -12.61
CA VAL A 265 -14.42 1.32 -12.63
C VAL A 265 -12.91 1.12 -12.74
N ILE A 266 -12.34 1.62 -13.84
CA ILE A 266 -10.91 1.53 -14.13
C ILE A 266 -10.26 2.89 -13.88
N THR A 267 -9.22 2.92 -13.06
CA THR A 267 -8.38 4.11 -12.82
C THR A 267 -6.94 3.86 -13.27
N PHE A 268 -6.15 4.93 -13.43
CA PHE A 268 -4.77 4.82 -13.91
C PHE A 268 -3.77 4.40 -12.82
N THR A 269 -4.07 4.62 -11.53
CA THR A 269 -3.14 4.33 -10.42
C THR A 269 -3.87 3.63 -9.27
N ASN A 270 -3.15 2.77 -8.54
CA ASN A 270 -3.74 2.10 -7.36
C ASN A 270 -4.23 3.14 -6.33
N LYS A 271 -3.44 4.18 -6.08
CA LYS A 271 -3.83 5.29 -5.19
C LYS A 271 -5.16 5.94 -5.60
N ALA A 272 -5.41 6.13 -6.90
CA ALA A 272 -6.67 6.70 -7.37
C ALA A 272 -7.85 5.72 -7.21
N ALA A 273 -7.62 4.42 -7.41
CA ALA A 273 -8.64 3.40 -7.09
C ALA A 273 -8.97 3.37 -5.59
N ASP A 274 -7.95 3.39 -4.74
CA ASP A 274 -8.10 3.36 -3.29
C ASP A 274 -8.81 4.62 -2.78
N GLU A 275 -8.38 5.81 -3.25
CA GLU A 275 -9.04 7.08 -2.92
C GLU A 275 -10.51 7.09 -3.38
N LEU A 276 -10.81 6.52 -4.55
CA LEU A 276 -12.17 6.44 -5.05
C LEU A 276 -13.04 5.54 -4.15
N LYS A 277 -12.54 4.38 -3.72
CA LYS A 277 -13.21 3.50 -2.74
C LYS A 277 -13.45 4.23 -1.42
N GLU A 278 -12.46 4.94 -0.90
CA GLU A 278 -12.61 5.73 0.32
C GLU A 278 -13.68 6.81 0.20
N ARG A 279 -13.73 7.50 -0.95
CA ARG A 279 -14.75 8.53 -1.20
C ARG A 279 -16.15 7.92 -1.29
N PHE A 280 -16.32 6.73 -1.88
CA PHE A 280 -17.60 6.03 -1.81
C PHE A 280 -18.01 5.79 -0.34
N LYS A 281 -17.11 5.29 0.52
CA LYS A 281 -17.40 5.06 1.96
C LYS A 281 -17.77 6.38 2.68
N LYS A 282 -16.94 7.42 2.53
CA LYS A 282 -17.06 8.70 3.26
C LYS A 282 -18.21 9.58 2.75
N ASP A 283 -18.32 9.74 1.43
CA ASP A 283 -19.17 10.77 0.83
C ASP A 283 -20.60 10.25 0.52
N THR A 284 -20.81 8.93 0.39
CA THR A 284 -22.09 8.38 -0.13
C THR A 284 -22.87 7.50 0.84
N LYS A 285 -22.35 7.23 2.06
CA LYS A 285 -22.89 6.26 3.02
C LYS A 285 -23.26 4.89 2.41
N LEU A 286 -22.67 4.55 1.26
CA LEU A 286 -22.83 3.21 0.69
C LEU A 286 -22.26 2.20 1.67
N ASP A 287 -22.98 1.09 1.80
CA ASP A 287 -22.48 -0.08 2.52
C ASP A 287 -21.16 -0.56 1.89
N LEU A 288 -20.18 -0.88 2.74
CA LEU A 288 -18.88 -1.40 2.32
C LEU A 288 -19.00 -2.60 1.39
N ASN A 289 -20.03 -3.43 1.56
CA ASN A 289 -20.25 -4.61 0.73
C ASN A 289 -20.67 -4.25 -0.69
N VAL A 290 -21.52 -3.23 -0.86
CA VAL A 290 -21.86 -2.72 -2.21
C VAL A 290 -20.59 -2.21 -2.90
N ILE A 291 -19.72 -1.53 -2.15
CA ILE A 291 -18.42 -1.06 -2.66
C ILE A 291 -17.51 -2.23 -3.05
N ASN A 292 -17.50 -3.31 -2.25
CA ASN A 292 -16.67 -4.49 -2.49
C ASN A 292 -17.19 -5.39 -3.62
N GLN A 293 -18.51 -5.42 -3.87
CA GLN A 293 -19.10 -6.11 -5.02
C GLN A 293 -18.74 -5.42 -6.35
N MET A 294 -18.65 -4.08 -6.35
CA MET A 294 -18.17 -3.34 -7.52
C MET A 294 -16.67 -3.56 -7.74
N ARG A 295 -16.26 -3.60 -9.02
CA ARG A 295 -14.83 -3.66 -9.34
C ARG A 295 -14.25 -2.27 -9.53
N ILE A 296 -13.62 -1.72 -8.50
CA ILE A 296 -12.82 -0.48 -8.58
C ILE A 296 -11.34 -0.86 -8.56
N SER A 297 -10.65 -0.73 -9.69
CA SER A 297 -9.25 -1.19 -9.83
C SER A 297 -8.48 -0.46 -10.93
N THR A 298 -7.19 -0.74 -11.09
CA THR A 298 -6.43 -0.30 -12.25
C THR A 298 -6.57 -1.28 -13.42
N ILE A 299 -6.24 -0.83 -14.64
CA ILE A 299 -6.30 -1.68 -15.84
C ILE A 299 -5.44 -2.96 -15.71
N HIS A 300 -4.26 -2.86 -15.10
CA HIS A 300 -3.38 -4.01 -14.88
C HIS A 300 -3.99 -4.99 -13.86
N SER A 301 -4.57 -4.49 -12.77
CA SER A 301 -5.26 -5.30 -11.77
C SER A 301 -6.52 -5.98 -12.33
N TYR A 302 -7.24 -5.31 -13.24
CA TYR A 302 -8.33 -5.93 -14.00
C TYR A 302 -7.82 -7.03 -14.93
N CYS A 303 -6.80 -6.75 -15.75
CA CYS A 303 -6.21 -7.72 -16.67
C CYS A 303 -5.67 -8.95 -15.96
N ARG A 304 -5.07 -8.77 -14.77
CA ARG A 304 -4.63 -9.90 -13.93
C ARG A 304 -5.78 -10.80 -13.52
N SER A 305 -6.95 -10.24 -13.24
CA SER A 305 -8.15 -11.04 -12.95
C SER A 305 -8.63 -11.77 -14.18
N VAL A 306 -8.71 -11.11 -15.33
CA VAL A 306 -9.12 -11.77 -16.58
C VAL A 306 -8.22 -12.97 -16.87
N LEU A 307 -6.90 -12.81 -16.69
CA LEU A 307 -5.96 -13.92 -16.84
C LEU A 307 -6.21 -15.05 -15.84
N SER A 308 -6.54 -14.72 -14.58
CA SER A 308 -6.89 -15.71 -13.55
C SER A 308 -8.24 -16.40 -13.82
N ASP A 309 -9.20 -15.68 -14.37
CA ASP A 309 -10.57 -16.15 -14.59
C ASP A 309 -10.65 -17.10 -15.79
N PHE A 310 -9.80 -16.90 -16.80
CA PHE A 310 -9.84 -17.61 -18.07
C PHE A 310 -8.61 -18.47 -18.38
N SER A 311 -7.59 -18.48 -17.53
CA SER A 311 -6.43 -19.38 -17.67
C SER A 311 -6.50 -20.51 -16.65
N GLU A 312 -6.27 -21.74 -17.11
CA GLU A 312 -6.15 -22.90 -16.21
C GLU A 312 -4.90 -22.79 -15.33
N ILE A 313 -3.80 -22.25 -15.87
CA ILE A 313 -2.50 -22.17 -15.18
C ILE A 313 -2.24 -20.72 -14.75
N PRO A 314 -2.03 -20.46 -13.45
CA PRO A 314 -1.78 -19.12 -12.95
C PRO A 314 -0.41 -18.59 -13.44
N TYR A 315 -0.40 -17.34 -13.91
CA TYR A 315 0.84 -16.66 -14.27
C TYR A 315 1.50 -15.97 -13.07
N ASN A 316 2.82 -16.14 -12.94
CA ASN A 316 3.64 -15.39 -11.99
C ASN A 316 3.99 -14.01 -12.57
N LEU A 317 3.61 -12.94 -11.88
CA LEU A 317 3.86 -11.57 -12.35
C LEU A 317 5.25 -11.09 -11.92
N LEU A 318 6.08 -10.67 -12.88
CA LEU A 318 7.33 -9.94 -12.67
C LEU A 318 6.99 -8.47 -12.41
N LYS A 319 6.72 -8.13 -11.15
CA LYS A 319 6.21 -6.83 -10.72
C LYS A 319 7.25 -5.73 -10.87
N ARG A 320 8.51 -6.03 -10.56
CA ARG A 320 9.60 -5.05 -10.48
C ARG A 320 10.55 -5.16 -11.67
N ASP A 321 11.10 -4.03 -12.10
CA ASP A 321 12.16 -3.99 -13.12
C ASP A 321 13.33 -4.89 -12.75
N SER A 322 13.62 -4.98 -11.45
CA SER A 322 14.68 -5.81 -10.89
C SER A 322 14.43 -7.31 -11.09
N GLU A 323 13.18 -7.77 -10.98
CA GLU A 323 12.77 -9.15 -11.27
C GLU A 323 12.83 -9.45 -12.77
N ARG A 324 12.36 -8.51 -13.61
CA ARG A 324 12.47 -8.64 -15.08
C ARG A 324 13.93 -8.75 -15.53
N ASN A 325 14.81 -7.92 -14.97
CA ASN A 325 16.25 -7.99 -15.22
C ASN A 325 16.83 -9.32 -14.75
N LEU A 326 16.43 -9.86 -13.60
CA LEU A 326 16.89 -11.17 -13.13
C LEU A 326 16.42 -12.30 -14.04
N PHE A 327 15.13 -12.32 -14.40
CA PHE A 327 14.57 -13.32 -15.30
C PHE A 327 15.25 -13.29 -16.68
N PHE A 328 15.45 -12.10 -17.24
CA PHE A 328 16.26 -11.93 -18.46
C PHE A 328 17.68 -12.47 -18.28
N ASN A 329 18.36 -12.14 -17.18
CA ASN A 329 19.74 -12.56 -16.96
C ASN A 329 19.89 -14.08 -16.76
N LYS A 330 18.88 -14.73 -16.18
CA LYS A 330 18.79 -16.20 -16.07
C LYS A 330 18.75 -16.86 -17.46
N HIS A 331 18.01 -16.28 -18.40
CA HIS A 331 17.80 -16.84 -19.74
C HIS A 331 18.61 -16.16 -20.85
N LYS A 332 19.52 -15.23 -20.53
CA LYS A 332 20.25 -14.44 -21.54
C LYS A 332 21.02 -15.31 -22.54
N GLU A 333 21.54 -16.46 -22.10
CA GLU A 333 22.30 -17.36 -22.96
C GLU A 333 21.38 -18.11 -23.92
N GLU A 334 20.20 -18.53 -23.45
CA GLU A 334 19.13 -19.12 -24.26
C GLU A 334 18.61 -18.11 -25.30
N LEU A 335 18.51 -16.83 -24.92
CA LEU A 335 18.19 -15.71 -25.80
C LEU A 335 19.33 -15.32 -26.74
N GLY A 336 20.44 -16.07 -26.77
CA GLY A 336 21.56 -15.86 -27.71
C GLY A 336 22.51 -14.71 -27.37
N PHE A 337 22.46 -14.13 -26.18
CA PHE A 337 23.43 -13.09 -25.73
C PHE A 337 24.77 -13.69 -25.31
N THR A 338 25.39 -14.44 -26.22
CA THR A 338 26.72 -15.06 -26.09
C THR A 338 27.56 -14.77 -27.36
N GLY A 339 28.84 -15.16 -27.35
CA GLY A 339 29.73 -14.97 -28.49
C GLY A 339 29.87 -13.50 -28.91
N GLU A 340 29.62 -13.22 -30.19
CA GLU A 340 29.73 -11.86 -30.76
C GLU A 340 28.73 -10.86 -30.14
N ALA A 341 27.58 -11.34 -29.65
CA ALA A 341 26.51 -10.50 -29.11
C ALA A 341 26.42 -10.54 -27.59
N PHE A 342 27.50 -10.93 -26.90
CA PHE A 342 27.49 -11.10 -25.45
C PHE A 342 26.96 -9.87 -24.70
N LEU A 343 26.15 -10.10 -23.68
CA LEU A 343 25.57 -9.03 -22.85
C LEU A 343 25.91 -9.26 -21.37
N ARG A 344 26.41 -8.23 -20.70
CA ARG A 344 26.66 -8.31 -19.25
C ARG A 344 25.37 -8.07 -18.49
N SER A 345 25.28 -8.63 -17.28
CA SER A 345 24.02 -8.61 -16.53
C SER A 345 23.50 -7.21 -16.21
N TYR A 346 24.39 -6.23 -16.01
CA TYR A 346 24.01 -4.84 -15.76
C TYR A 346 23.60 -4.07 -17.02
N GLU A 347 23.80 -4.66 -18.21
CA GLU A 347 23.41 -4.08 -19.51
C GLU A 347 22.05 -4.62 -19.98
N SER A 348 21.47 -5.61 -19.29
CA SER A 348 20.17 -6.24 -19.60
C SER A 348 19.01 -5.24 -19.70
N ALA A 349 19.01 -4.19 -18.88
CA ALA A 349 18.01 -3.14 -18.91
C ALA A 349 17.86 -2.47 -20.29
N HIS A 350 18.94 -2.40 -21.10
CA HIS A 350 18.87 -1.84 -22.44
C HIS A 350 18.11 -2.73 -23.42
N ALA A 351 18.27 -4.05 -23.31
CA ALA A 351 17.54 -5.02 -24.13
C ALA A 351 16.07 -5.09 -23.70
N LEU A 352 15.80 -5.15 -22.39
CA LEU A 352 14.44 -5.16 -21.87
C LEU A 352 13.64 -3.93 -22.27
N LYS A 353 14.24 -2.73 -22.24
CA LYS A 353 13.58 -1.50 -22.71
C LYS A 353 13.15 -1.59 -24.18
N LYS A 354 13.87 -2.35 -25.02
CA LYS A 354 13.47 -2.61 -26.41
C LYS A 354 12.34 -3.60 -26.49
N TYR A 355 12.35 -4.66 -25.68
CA TYR A 355 11.23 -5.60 -25.60
C TYR A 355 9.94 -4.92 -25.14
N GLU A 356 10.04 -4.00 -24.17
CA GLU A 356 8.92 -3.16 -23.73
C GLU A 356 8.39 -2.28 -24.88
N GLU A 357 9.27 -1.62 -25.64
CA GLU A 357 8.88 -0.85 -26.83
C GLU A 357 8.21 -1.73 -27.90
N TYR A 358 8.74 -2.93 -28.12
CA TYR A 358 8.24 -3.89 -29.11
C TYR A 358 6.87 -4.46 -28.75
N ALA A 359 6.64 -4.71 -27.47
CA ALA A 359 5.35 -5.12 -26.94
C ALA A 359 4.34 -3.98 -27.08
N LEU A 360 4.67 -2.81 -26.54
CA LEU A 360 3.80 -1.64 -26.45
C LEU A 360 3.32 -1.13 -27.82
N PHE A 361 4.19 -1.15 -28.83
CA PHE A 361 3.87 -0.62 -30.15
C PHE A 361 3.67 -1.68 -31.26
N GLU A 362 3.67 -2.96 -30.90
CA GLU A 362 3.59 -4.11 -31.82
C GLU A 362 4.61 -4.03 -32.97
N VAL A 363 5.78 -4.64 -32.75
CA VAL A 363 6.88 -4.64 -33.72
C VAL A 363 6.70 -5.66 -34.86
N ASP A 364 6.96 -5.23 -36.09
CA ASP A 364 7.25 -6.13 -37.22
C ASP A 364 8.69 -6.64 -37.10
N THR A 365 8.86 -7.72 -36.33
CA THR A 365 10.17 -8.30 -36.02
C THR A 365 10.93 -8.71 -37.27
N GLN A 366 10.26 -9.31 -38.26
CA GLN A 366 10.93 -9.83 -39.45
C GLN A 366 11.49 -8.70 -40.33
N SER A 367 10.67 -7.68 -40.61
CA SER A 367 11.12 -6.53 -41.39
C SER A 367 12.20 -5.71 -40.68
N LEU A 368 12.09 -5.59 -39.35
CA LEU A 368 13.11 -4.93 -38.54
C LEU A 368 14.43 -5.70 -38.56
N LEU A 369 14.39 -7.04 -38.44
CA LEU A 369 15.59 -7.87 -38.46
C LEU A 369 16.34 -7.75 -39.80
N ASP A 370 15.61 -7.75 -40.91
CA ASP A 370 16.20 -7.56 -42.25
C ASP A 370 16.83 -6.16 -42.39
N TYR A 371 16.17 -5.14 -41.83
CA TYR A 371 16.74 -3.79 -41.76
C TYR A 371 18.03 -3.75 -40.93
N VAL A 372 18.03 -4.36 -39.74
CA VAL A 372 19.20 -4.34 -38.86
C VAL A 372 20.37 -5.10 -39.50
N ARG A 373 20.13 -6.29 -40.07
CA ARG A 373 21.16 -7.07 -40.79
C ARG A 373 21.79 -6.32 -41.96
N LYS A 374 21.02 -5.46 -42.64
CA LYS A 374 21.51 -4.68 -43.77
C LYS A 374 22.35 -3.48 -43.35
N ASN A 375 21.95 -2.77 -42.29
CA ASN A 375 22.50 -1.45 -41.93
C ASN A 375 23.53 -1.50 -40.77
N PHE A 376 23.46 -2.50 -39.89
CA PHE A 376 24.34 -2.63 -38.72
C PHE A 376 25.20 -3.88 -38.87
N ARG A 377 26.29 -3.76 -39.63
CA ARG A 377 27.18 -4.90 -39.94
C ARG A 377 28.20 -5.11 -38.83
N VAL A 378 28.50 -6.38 -38.58
CA VAL A 378 29.56 -6.80 -37.66
C VAL A 378 30.73 -7.32 -38.50
N SER A 379 31.93 -6.81 -38.22
CA SER A 379 33.17 -7.13 -38.92
C SER A 379 33.65 -8.56 -38.63
N ASP A 380 34.29 -9.20 -39.61
CA ASP A 380 34.88 -10.54 -39.42
C ASP A 380 36.08 -10.47 -38.46
N GLU A 381 36.80 -9.35 -38.43
CA GLU A 381 37.90 -9.08 -37.49
C GLU A 381 37.41 -9.15 -36.03
N TYR A 382 36.28 -8.52 -35.72
CA TYR A 382 35.69 -8.61 -34.38
C TYR A 382 35.27 -10.04 -34.04
N ARG A 383 34.64 -10.77 -34.98
CA ARG A 383 34.22 -12.16 -34.77
C ARG A 383 35.37 -13.09 -34.42
N GLU A 384 36.47 -12.98 -35.16
CA GLU A 384 37.66 -13.78 -34.89
C GLU A 384 38.28 -13.38 -33.55
N TRP A 385 38.37 -12.09 -33.27
CA TRP A 385 38.95 -11.56 -32.04
C TRP A 385 38.17 -11.98 -30.79
N ILE A 386 36.84 -11.86 -30.79
CA ILE A 386 36.01 -12.16 -29.62
C ILE A 386 36.04 -13.66 -29.28
N CYS A 387 36.03 -14.54 -30.29
CA CYS A 387 36.18 -15.98 -30.12
C CYS A 387 37.54 -16.33 -29.52
N GLN A 388 38.64 -15.82 -30.12
CA GLN A 388 39.99 -16.05 -29.60
C GLN A 388 40.18 -15.51 -28.18
N TYR A 389 39.58 -14.35 -27.88
CA TYR A 389 39.63 -13.77 -26.54
C TYR A 389 38.92 -14.68 -25.54
N TYR A 390 37.69 -15.12 -25.86
CA TYR A 390 36.92 -15.98 -24.95
C TYR A 390 37.62 -17.33 -24.74
N ASP A 391 38.09 -17.99 -25.79
CA ASP A 391 38.80 -19.27 -25.71
C ASP A 391 40.07 -19.19 -24.86
N SER A 392 40.78 -18.06 -24.94
CA SER A 392 42.04 -17.86 -24.20
C SER A 392 41.83 -17.51 -22.72
N ASN A 393 40.68 -16.91 -22.36
CA ASN A 393 40.48 -16.31 -21.04
C ASN A 393 39.29 -16.91 -20.26
N ASN A 394 38.44 -17.70 -20.91
CA ASN A 394 37.17 -18.20 -20.37
C ASN A 394 36.26 -17.08 -19.82
N GLN A 395 36.33 -15.90 -20.44
CA GLN A 395 35.53 -14.73 -20.10
C GLN A 395 35.50 -13.72 -21.26
N TYR A 396 34.46 -12.90 -21.31
CA TYR A 396 34.34 -11.81 -22.27
C TYR A 396 35.20 -10.60 -21.87
N PRO A 397 35.70 -9.80 -22.85
CA PRO A 397 36.53 -8.63 -22.59
C PRO A 397 35.78 -7.54 -21.82
N SER A 398 36.50 -6.69 -21.08
CA SER A 398 35.93 -5.52 -20.40
C SER A 398 35.52 -4.41 -21.38
N LYS A 399 34.69 -3.46 -20.95
CA LYS A 399 34.31 -2.29 -21.78
C LYS A 399 35.54 -1.46 -22.20
N LYS A 400 36.57 -1.41 -21.34
CA LYS A 400 37.83 -0.70 -21.63
C LYS A 400 38.61 -1.39 -22.74
N GLU A 401 38.71 -2.72 -22.70
CA GLU A 401 39.41 -3.50 -23.73
C GLU A 401 38.71 -3.43 -25.09
N ILE A 402 37.37 -3.46 -25.11
CA ILE A 402 36.61 -3.29 -26.35
C ILE A 402 36.88 -1.91 -26.97
N LYS A 403 36.84 -0.84 -26.16
CA LYS A 403 37.11 0.53 -26.60
C LYS A 403 38.55 0.70 -27.06
N TYR A 404 39.51 0.09 -26.37
CA TYR A 404 40.93 0.09 -26.76
C TYR A 404 41.14 -0.55 -28.14
N ASN A 405 40.46 -1.67 -28.42
CA ASN A 405 40.52 -2.36 -29.70
C ASN A 405 39.55 -1.79 -30.76
N LYS A 406 38.79 -0.73 -30.44
CA LYS A 406 37.84 -0.05 -31.35
C LYS A 406 36.70 -0.95 -31.88
N PHE A 407 36.24 -1.89 -31.07
CA PHE A 407 35.13 -2.81 -31.41
C PHE A 407 33.79 -2.41 -30.75
N ASP A 408 33.65 -1.18 -30.28
CA ASP A 408 32.42 -0.69 -29.64
C ASP A 408 31.22 -0.65 -30.59
N GLU A 409 31.43 -0.24 -31.85
CA GLU A 409 30.40 -0.27 -32.89
C GLU A 409 30.02 -1.71 -33.28
N ASP A 410 31.00 -2.61 -33.43
CA ASP A 410 30.74 -4.02 -33.77
C ASP A 410 29.92 -4.73 -32.69
N LEU A 411 30.28 -4.56 -31.42
CA LEU A 411 29.52 -5.10 -30.30
C LEU A 411 28.11 -4.51 -30.23
N TYR A 412 27.98 -3.20 -30.49
CA TYR A 412 26.67 -2.54 -30.55
C TYR A 412 25.79 -3.15 -31.65
N ASN A 413 26.34 -3.31 -32.86
CA ASN A 413 25.65 -3.89 -34.01
C ASN A 413 25.23 -5.34 -33.75
N ALA A 414 26.13 -6.16 -33.18
CA ALA A 414 25.85 -7.55 -32.81
C ALA A 414 24.72 -7.65 -31.78
N ARG A 415 24.76 -6.81 -30.73
CA ARG A 415 23.70 -6.75 -29.71
C ARG A 415 22.38 -6.26 -30.27
N PHE A 416 22.37 -5.24 -31.13
CA PHE A 416 21.12 -4.74 -31.70
C PHE A 416 20.43 -5.81 -32.54
N ARG A 417 21.20 -6.51 -33.37
CA ARG A 417 20.71 -7.67 -34.11
C ARG A 417 20.13 -8.73 -33.18
N GLN A 418 20.89 -9.10 -32.14
CA GLN A 418 20.44 -10.13 -31.20
C GLN A 418 19.14 -9.73 -30.50
N ILE A 419 19.01 -8.49 -30.04
CA ILE A 419 17.79 -7.96 -29.41
C ILE A 419 16.57 -8.15 -30.32
N VAL A 420 16.68 -7.85 -31.62
CA VAL A 420 15.55 -8.05 -32.53
C VAL A 420 15.27 -9.54 -32.75
N GLU A 421 16.34 -10.33 -32.93
CA GLU A 421 16.27 -11.76 -33.20
C GLU A 421 15.65 -12.56 -32.04
N SER A 422 15.95 -12.19 -30.79
CA SER A 422 15.49 -12.90 -29.59
C SER A 422 14.18 -12.41 -28.98
N TYR A 423 13.53 -11.38 -29.55
CA TYR A 423 12.25 -10.89 -29.02
C TYR A 423 11.11 -11.94 -29.08
N PRO A 424 10.93 -12.69 -30.18
CA PRO A 424 9.94 -13.78 -30.21
C PRO A 424 10.24 -14.88 -29.19
N ASP A 425 11.53 -15.22 -29.01
CA ASP A 425 11.96 -16.21 -28.01
C ASP A 425 11.70 -15.73 -26.59
N TRP A 426 11.83 -14.43 -26.32
CA TRP A 426 11.46 -13.81 -25.04
C TRP A 426 9.98 -13.97 -24.72
N ILE A 427 9.09 -13.75 -25.70
CA ILE A 427 7.65 -13.97 -25.53
C ILE A 427 7.37 -15.46 -25.29
N GLY A 428 7.98 -16.35 -26.08
CA GLY A 428 7.84 -17.80 -25.91
C GLY A 428 8.38 -18.31 -24.57
N LEU A 429 9.42 -17.67 -24.04
CA LEU A 429 9.99 -17.97 -22.73
C LEU A 429 9.02 -17.62 -21.60
N MET A 430 8.40 -16.45 -21.65
CA MET A 430 7.38 -16.03 -20.66
C MET A 430 6.19 -16.98 -20.66
N GLU A 431 5.70 -17.38 -21.83
CA GLU A 431 4.63 -18.38 -21.96
C GLU A 431 5.03 -19.72 -21.33
N ARG A 432 6.22 -20.23 -21.68
CA ARG A 432 6.70 -21.55 -21.25
C ARG A 432 6.94 -21.63 -19.74
N GLU A 433 7.42 -20.56 -19.12
CA GLU A 433 7.65 -20.50 -17.68
C GLU A 433 6.39 -20.05 -16.89
N HIS A 434 5.28 -19.76 -17.57
CA HIS A 434 4.07 -19.17 -16.98
C HIS A 434 4.38 -17.90 -16.16
N VAL A 435 5.18 -17.03 -16.76
CA VAL A 435 5.61 -15.75 -16.19
C VAL A 435 5.08 -14.62 -17.05
N CYS A 436 4.71 -13.50 -16.44
CA CYS A 436 4.15 -12.36 -17.14
C CYS A 436 4.78 -11.07 -16.64
N ASP A 437 5.10 -10.13 -17.52
CA ASP A 437 5.33 -8.74 -17.14
C ASP A 437 4.08 -7.88 -17.39
N GLN A 438 4.13 -6.59 -17.07
CA GLN A 438 2.98 -5.70 -17.21
C GLN A 438 2.49 -5.56 -18.66
N ASN A 439 3.40 -5.53 -19.64
CA ASN A 439 3.03 -5.36 -21.04
C ASN A 439 2.49 -6.67 -21.62
N TYR A 440 3.12 -7.79 -21.30
CA TYR A 440 2.68 -9.10 -21.72
C TYR A 440 1.32 -9.46 -21.12
N LEU A 441 1.02 -8.98 -19.91
CA LEU A 441 -0.28 -9.15 -19.27
C LEU A 441 -1.40 -8.52 -20.12
N LEU A 442 -1.18 -7.32 -20.65
CA LEU A 442 -2.16 -6.67 -21.52
C LEU A 442 -2.34 -7.44 -22.83
N ILE A 443 -1.26 -7.90 -23.44
CA ILE A 443 -1.29 -8.71 -24.68
C ILE A 443 -2.09 -9.99 -24.45
N LYS A 444 -1.81 -10.73 -23.38
CA LYS A 444 -2.50 -11.98 -23.05
C LYS A 444 -3.97 -11.78 -22.73
N THR A 445 -4.30 -10.73 -21.99
CA THR A 445 -5.70 -10.36 -21.76
C THR A 445 -6.42 -10.05 -23.06
N LEU A 446 -5.79 -9.31 -23.98
CA LEU A 446 -6.38 -9.03 -25.29
C LEU A 446 -6.57 -10.31 -26.12
N GLU A 447 -5.62 -11.24 -26.11
CA GLU A 447 -5.75 -12.56 -26.74
C GLU A 447 -6.96 -13.32 -26.17
N LEU A 448 -7.11 -13.38 -24.85
CA LEU A 448 -8.20 -14.06 -24.16
C LEU A 448 -9.56 -13.41 -24.48
N LEU A 449 -9.66 -12.08 -24.40
CA LEU A 449 -10.90 -11.35 -24.68
C LEU A 449 -11.23 -11.28 -26.18
N SER A 450 -10.28 -11.62 -27.05
CA SER A 450 -10.55 -11.76 -28.49
C SER A 450 -11.33 -13.04 -28.82
N ASN A 451 -11.35 -14.03 -27.93
CA ASN A 451 -12.23 -15.18 -28.05
C ASN A 451 -13.67 -14.77 -27.67
N PRO A 452 -14.66 -14.88 -28.58
CA PRO A 452 -16.05 -14.53 -28.30
C PRO A 452 -16.66 -15.28 -27.09
N ASP A 453 -16.25 -16.53 -26.86
CA ASP A 453 -16.77 -17.34 -25.76
C ASP A 453 -16.30 -16.78 -24.40
N ASN A 454 -15.04 -16.37 -24.31
CA ASN A 454 -14.51 -15.69 -23.11
C ASN A 454 -15.19 -14.33 -22.92
N LEU A 455 -15.29 -13.53 -23.99
CA LEU A 455 -15.87 -12.20 -23.92
C LEU A 455 -17.33 -12.21 -23.47
N SER A 456 -18.12 -13.20 -23.91
CA SER A 456 -19.52 -13.34 -23.52
C SER A 456 -19.73 -13.61 -22.02
N ARG A 457 -18.69 -14.12 -21.34
CA ARG A 457 -18.68 -14.49 -19.91
C ARG A 457 -18.11 -13.39 -19.02
N VAL A 458 -17.73 -12.25 -19.59
CA VAL A 458 -17.36 -11.07 -18.81
C VAL A 458 -18.64 -10.47 -18.18
N GLU A 459 -18.62 -10.39 -16.85
CA GLU A 459 -19.77 -10.04 -15.99
C GLU A 459 -20.04 -8.53 -15.96
N TYR A 460 -19.02 -7.73 -16.28
CA TYR A 460 -19.12 -6.26 -16.24
C TYR A 460 -19.89 -5.71 -17.44
N LYS A 461 -21.02 -5.06 -17.15
CA LYS A 461 -21.90 -4.43 -18.15
C LYS A 461 -21.92 -2.91 -18.04
N ASN A 462 -21.54 -2.36 -16.89
CA ASN A 462 -21.51 -0.93 -16.63
C ASN A 462 -20.07 -0.48 -16.40
N ILE A 463 -19.45 0.11 -17.42
CA ILE A 463 -18.00 0.32 -17.47
C ILE A 463 -17.68 1.80 -17.46
N LEU A 464 -16.86 2.22 -16.50
CA LEU A 464 -16.37 3.58 -16.35
C LEU A 464 -14.84 3.57 -16.35
N ILE A 465 -14.23 4.44 -17.15
CA ILE A 465 -12.78 4.56 -17.26
C ILE A 465 -12.37 6.00 -16.95
N ASP A 466 -11.59 6.19 -15.91
CA ASP A 466 -11.02 7.48 -15.53
C ASP A 466 -9.64 7.70 -16.17
N GLU A 467 -9.26 8.97 -16.35
CA GLU A 467 -8.01 9.41 -17.00
C GLU A 467 -7.75 8.76 -18.37
N PHE A 468 -8.81 8.56 -19.17
CA PHE A 468 -8.77 7.84 -20.45
C PHE A 468 -7.78 8.42 -21.47
N GLN A 469 -7.38 9.70 -21.34
CA GLN A 469 -6.35 10.30 -22.20
C GLN A 469 -4.96 9.67 -22.06
N ASP A 470 -4.71 8.89 -21.00
CA ASP A 470 -3.43 8.24 -20.73
C ASP A 470 -3.39 6.78 -21.21
N THR A 471 -4.37 6.38 -22.03
CA THR A 471 -4.54 5.04 -22.61
C THR A 471 -3.50 4.75 -23.72
N ASP A 472 -2.89 3.57 -23.68
CA ASP A 472 -2.04 3.04 -24.76
C ASP A 472 -2.82 2.21 -25.80
N ALA A 473 -2.18 1.82 -26.90
CA ALA A 473 -2.85 1.14 -28.01
C ALA A 473 -3.38 -0.27 -27.68
N ILE A 474 -2.78 -0.99 -26.73
CA ILE A 474 -3.24 -2.32 -26.32
C ILE A 474 -4.41 -2.18 -25.36
N GLN A 475 -4.30 -1.26 -24.40
CA GLN A 475 -5.40 -0.91 -23.48
C GLN A 475 -6.63 -0.45 -24.27
N MET A 476 -6.43 0.37 -25.31
CA MET A 476 -7.49 0.82 -26.19
C MET A 476 -8.24 -0.36 -26.84
N GLN A 477 -7.52 -1.35 -27.36
CA GLN A 477 -8.14 -2.56 -27.95
C GLN A 477 -8.91 -3.38 -26.91
N ILE A 478 -8.41 -3.47 -25.67
CA ILE A 478 -9.14 -4.10 -24.56
C ILE A 478 -10.43 -3.32 -24.30
N PHE A 479 -10.36 -1.99 -24.23
CA PHE A 479 -11.53 -1.14 -24.02
C PHE A 479 -12.57 -1.27 -25.15
N GLU A 480 -12.15 -1.41 -26.41
CA GLU A 480 -13.06 -1.69 -27.53
C GLU A 480 -13.78 -3.04 -27.37
N LYS A 481 -13.09 -4.08 -26.88
CA LYS A 481 -13.72 -5.38 -26.56
C LYS A 481 -14.76 -5.23 -25.46
N LEU A 482 -14.42 -4.53 -24.39
CA LEU A 482 -15.32 -4.28 -23.26
C LEU A 482 -16.52 -3.42 -23.66
N GLN A 483 -16.31 -2.38 -24.46
CA GLN A 483 -17.37 -1.53 -25.00
C GLN A 483 -18.39 -2.35 -25.81
N SER A 484 -17.94 -3.36 -26.57
CA SER A 484 -18.82 -4.18 -27.42
C SER A 484 -19.85 -5.03 -26.66
N ILE A 485 -19.65 -5.25 -25.36
CA ILE A 485 -20.53 -6.05 -24.49
C ILE A 485 -21.16 -5.24 -23.35
N ALA A 486 -20.84 -3.95 -23.26
CA ALA A 486 -21.30 -3.08 -22.18
C ALA A 486 -22.71 -2.55 -22.48
N ASP A 487 -23.56 -2.55 -21.46
CA ASP A 487 -24.84 -1.85 -21.48
C ASP A 487 -24.61 -0.34 -21.37
N THR A 488 -23.65 0.07 -20.53
CA THR A 488 -23.18 1.45 -20.43
C THR A 488 -21.67 1.53 -20.45
N PHE A 489 -21.13 2.44 -21.26
CA PHE A 489 -19.68 2.67 -21.38
C PHE A 489 -19.40 4.16 -21.25
N THR A 490 -18.62 4.53 -20.24
CA THR A 490 -18.30 5.92 -19.91
C THR A 490 -16.79 6.11 -19.82
N VAL A 491 -16.26 7.09 -20.55
CA VAL A 491 -14.86 7.51 -20.42
C VAL A 491 -14.80 8.93 -19.85
N VAL A 492 -13.89 9.16 -18.91
CA VAL A 492 -13.68 10.45 -18.26
C VAL A 492 -12.24 10.85 -18.49
N GLY A 493 -12.01 12.10 -18.87
CA GLY A 493 -10.65 12.52 -19.17
C GLY A 493 -10.49 13.97 -19.58
N ASP A 494 -9.22 14.31 -19.77
CA ASP A 494 -8.76 15.61 -20.24
C ASP A 494 -7.53 15.45 -21.15
N ALA A 495 -7.71 15.56 -22.47
CA ALA A 495 -6.60 15.51 -23.44
C ALA A 495 -5.46 16.50 -23.14
N ASP A 496 -5.73 17.59 -22.43
CA ASP A 496 -4.75 18.63 -22.09
C ASP A 496 -3.86 18.22 -20.91
N GLN A 497 -4.21 17.14 -20.21
CA GLN A 497 -3.42 16.55 -19.13
C GLN A 497 -2.68 15.26 -19.54
N SER A 498 -2.66 14.91 -20.83
CA SER A 498 -1.93 13.73 -21.31
C SER A 498 -0.42 14.03 -21.39
N ILE A 499 0.34 13.41 -20.47
CA ILE A 499 1.80 13.64 -20.30
C ILE A 499 2.59 12.34 -20.10
N TYR A 500 2.06 11.22 -20.59
CA TYR A 500 2.68 9.90 -20.49
C TYR A 500 2.96 9.27 -21.85
N SER A 501 3.25 10.06 -22.90
CA SER A 501 3.49 9.48 -24.24
C SER A 501 4.73 8.58 -24.27
N PHE A 502 5.72 8.87 -23.41
CA PHE A 502 6.89 8.02 -23.21
C PHE A 502 6.56 6.63 -22.64
N ARG A 503 5.34 6.43 -22.12
CA ARG A 503 4.76 5.14 -21.71
C ARG A 503 3.77 4.56 -22.74
N GLY A 504 3.65 5.17 -23.92
CA GLY A 504 2.76 4.73 -24.99
C GLY A 504 1.37 5.38 -25.01
N ALA A 505 1.08 6.27 -24.06
CA ALA A 505 -0.21 6.97 -24.03
C ALA A 505 -0.44 7.78 -25.30
N ASN A 506 -1.63 7.68 -25.88
CA ASN A 506 -2.01 8.43 -27.07
C ASN A 506 -3.28 9.26 -26.81
N PRO A 507 -3.16 10.59 -26.63
CA PRO A 507 -4.31 11.45 -26.36
C PRO A 507 -5.32 11.48 -27.51
N LYS A 508 -4.93 11.04 -28.72
CA LYS A 508 -5.84 10.98 -29.87
C LYS A 508 -7.05 10.09 -29.62
N PHE A 509 -6.91 9.00 -28.87
CA PHE A 509 -8.03 8.13 -28.56
C PHE A 509 -9.17 8.88 -27.85
N PHE A 510 -8.82 9.71 -26.86
CA PHE A 510 -9.81 10.52 -26.16
C PHE A 510 -10.40 11.61 -27.06
N THR A 511 -9.58 12.28 -27.88
CA THR A 511 -10.09 13.33 -28.78
C THR A 511 -10.97 12.76 -29.89
N ASP A 512 -10.65 11.59 -30.41
CA ASP A 512 -11.42 10.91 -31.45
C ASP A 512 -12.80 10.50 -30.89
N TYR A 513 -12.83 9.96 -29.67
CA TYR A 513 -14.08 9.68 -28.95
C TYR A 513 -14.89 10.96 -28.71
N ALA A 514 -14.25 12.03 -28.23
CA ALA A 514 -14.92 13.30 -27.93
C ALA A 514 -15.48 14.02 -29.18
N ASN A 515 -14.92 13.76 -30.36
CA ASN A 515 -15.30 14.41 -31.62
C ASN A 515 -16.16 13.51 -32.53
N SER A 516 -16.38 12.24 -32.17
CA SER A 516 -17.16 11.28 -32.97
C SER A 516 -18.66 11.40 -32.70
N ASP A 517 -19.48 11.28 -33.75
CA ASP A 517 -20.95 11.25 -33.64
C ASP A 517 -21.47 9.94 -33.00
N GLU A 518 -20.64 8.91 -32.89
CA GLU A 518 -20.97 7.63 -32.25
C GLU A 518 -21.02 7.72 -30.73
N PHE A 519 -20.40 8.76 -30.16
CA PHE A 519 -20.30 9.00 -28.72
C PHE A 519 -21.06 10.26 -28.34
N GLU A 520 -21.61 10.29 -27.13
CA GLU A 520 -22.15 11.53 -26.57
C GLU A 520 -21.06 12.23 -25.76
N ASN A 521 -20.71 13.46 -26.13
CA ASN A 521 -19.69 14.24 -25.43
C ASN A 521 -20.33 15.28 -24.50
N LYS A 522 -20.08 15.16 -23.18
CA LYS A 522 -20.48 16.12 -22.16
C LYS A 522 -19.26 16.85 -21.61
N ILE A 523 -19.26 18.17 -21.73
CA ILE A 523 -18.16 19.02 -21.26
C ILE A 523 -18.50 19.61 -19.89
N LEU A 524 -17.60 19.43 -18.92
CA LEU A 524 -17.69 20.08 -17.60
C LEU A 524 -16.95 21.43 -17.63
N VAL A 525 -17.70 22.51 -17.40
CA VAL A 525 -17.24 23.89 -17.64
C VAL A 525 -16.77 24.59 -16.36
N ASN A 526 -17.29 24.21 -15.19
CA ASN A 526 -17.00 24.90 -13.95
C ASN A 526 -15.80 24.27 -13.23
N ASN A 527 -14.81 25.07 -12.86
CA ASN A 527 -13.69 24.68 -12.01
C ASN A 527 -14.00 25.11 -10.56
N TYR A 528 -13.91 24.15 -9.64
CA TYR A 528 -14.25 24.27 -8.22
C TYR A 528 -13.03 24.37 -7.30
N ARG A 529 -11.83 24.23 -7.87
CA ARG A 529 -10.57 24.05 -7.14
C ARG A 529 -9.73 25.31 -7.15
N SER A 530 -9.47 25.84 -8.35
CA SER A 530 -8.44 26.83 -8.56
C SER A 530 -8.99 28.26 -8.54
N SER A 531 -8.16 29.20 -8.10
CA SER A 531 -8.47 30.63 -8.12
C SER A 531 -8.77 31.14 -9.52
N PHE A 532 -9.55 32.23 -9.61
CA PHE A 532 -10.01 32.78 -10.89
C PHE A 532 -8.85 33.08 -11.84
N ASP A 533 -7.80 33.74 -11.34
CA ASP A 533 -6.67 34.15 -12.16
C ASP A 533 -5.83 32.93 -12.58
N ILE A 534 -5.72 31.86 -11.77
CA ILE A 534 -5.05 30.60 -12.17
C ILE A 534 -5.82 29.93 -13.31
N VAL A 535 -7.15 29.84 -13.22
CA VAL A 535 -7.97 29.22 -14.28
C VAL A 535 -7.88 30.06 -15.56
N GLU A 536 -8.06 31.37 -15.47
CA GLU A 536 -7.96 32.26 -16.64
C GLU A 536 -6.57 32.21 -17.27
N PHE A 537 -5.52 32.22 -16.45
CA PHE A 537 -4.13 32.12 -16.89
C PHE A 537 -3.89 30.83 -17.68
N ASN A 538 -4.26 29.68 -17.11
CA ASN A 538 -3.97 28.40 -17.74
C ASN A 538 -4.88 28.12 -18.94
N GLU A 539 -6.13 28.58 -18.93
CA GLU A 539 -7.05 28.38 -20.06
C GLU A 539 -6.59 29.08 -21.33
N LYS A 540 -6.25 30.37 -21.28
CA LYS A 540 -5.75 31.06 -22.48
C LYS A 540 -4.41 30.48 -22.98
N TYR A 541 -3.57 29.96 -22.07
CA TYR A 541 -2.24 29.43 -22.42
C TYR A 541 -2.34 28.17 -23.27
N ILE A 542 -3.32 27.34 -22.95
CA ILE A 542 -3.52 26.07 -23.62
C ILE A 542 -4.55 26.18 -24.76
N GLU A 543 -5.45 27.17 -24.75
CA GLU A 543 -6.55 27.36 -25.71
C GLU A 543 -6.12 27.23 -27.17
N SER A 544 -5.04 27.91 -27.57
CA SER A 544 -4.51 27.90 -28.94
C SER A 544 -3.87 26.56 -29.33
N LYS A 545 -3.58 25.70 -28.34
CA LYS A 545 -2.93 24.40 -28.47
C LYS A 545 -3.92 23.23 -28.34
N ARG A 546 -5.16 23.50 -27.92
CA ARG A 546 -6.20 22.46 -27.75
C ARG A 546 -6.86 22.08 -29.06
N GLN A 547 -7.25 20.81 -29.15
CA GLN A 547 -8.11 20.32 -30.23
C GLN A 547 -9.60 20.52 -29.93
N THR A 548 -10.00 20.45 -28.65
CA THR A 548 -11.40 20.59 -28.21
C THR A 548 -11.53 21.76 -27.24
N GLN A 549 -12.48 22.66 -27.50
CA GLN A 549 -12.72 23.86 -26.69
C GLN A 549 -13.58 23.55 -25.46
N LYS A 550 -13.11 23.94 -24.27
CA LYS A 550 -13.76 23.62 -22.97
C LYS A 550 -14.29 24.83 -22.22
N ASN A 551 -13.74 26.03 -22.49
CA ASN A 551 -14.13 27.30 -21.86
C ASN A 551 -14.25 27.21 -20.33
N LEU A 552 -13.27 26.61 -19.63
CA LEU A 552 -13.33 26.43 -18.17
C LEU A 552 -13.49 27.78 -17.44
N LYS A 553 -14.30 27.78 -16.37
CA LYS A 553 -14.58 28.97 -15.56
C LYS A 553 -14.47 28.65 -14.08
N ALA A 554 -13.72 29.46 -13.34
CA ALA A 554 -13.67 29.32 -11.89
C ALA A 554 -15.02 29.67 -11.25
N LYS A 555 -15.46 28.89 -10.26
CA LYS A 555 -16.70 29.10 -9.50
C LYS A 555 -16.36 29.62 -8.10
N ASN A 556 -16.89 30.79 -7.73
CA ASN A 556 -16.81 31.36 -6.37
C ASN A 556 -15.41 31.43 -5.74
N SER A 557 -14.37 31.79 -6.52
CA SER A 557 -12.98 31.82 -6.02
C SER A 557 -12.41 33.25 -5.87
N PRO A 558 -11.49 33.47 -4.92
CA PRO A 558 -10.82 34.75 -4.75
C PRO A 558 -9.95 35.09 -5.97
N LYS A 559 -9.81 36.39 -6.27
CA LYS A 559 -8.81 36.88 -7.24
C LYS A 559 -7.44 36.95 -6.57
N MET A 560 -6.52 36.11 -7.04
CA MET A 560 -5.12 36.03 -6.63
C MET A 560 -4.24 35.93 -7.88
N PRO A 561 -3.43 36.96 -8.19
CA PRO A 561 -2.59 36.96 -9.38
C PRO A 561 -1.63 35.76 -9.43
N VAL A 562 -1.30 35.33 -10.64
CA VAL A 562 -0.13 34.48 -10.88
C VAL A 562 1.12 35.34 -10.75
N TYR A 563 2.11 34.89 -9.99
CA TYR A 563 3.34 35.64 -9.74
C TYR A 563 4.53 35.09 -10.53
N LEU A 564 5.39 35.98 -11.00
CA LEU A 564 6.68 35.67 -11.62
C LEU A 564 7.81 36.03 -10.66
N LEU A 565 8.65 35.04 -10.34
CA LEU A 565 9.91 35.19 -9.63
C LEU A 565 11.05 35.08 -10.65
N GLU A 566 11.84 36.14 -10.80
CA GLU A 566 12.99 36.16 -11.71
C GLU A 566 14.29 36.01 -10.92
N SER A 567 15.20 35.16 -11.39
CA SER A 567 16.51 34.93 -10.75
C SER A 567 17.61 34.86 -11.80
N ARG A 568 18.85 35.24 -11.45
CA ARG A 568 19.97 35.30 -12.40
C ARG A 568 20.63 33.94 -12.61
N ASP A 569 20.59 33.09 -11.60
CA ASP A 569 21.11 31.73 -11.65
C ASP A 569 20.30 30.76 -10.77
N ASP A 570 20.59 29.47 -10.94
CA ASP A 570 19.86 28.37 -10.30
C ASP A 570 19.99 28.45 -8.75
N ILE A 571 21.12 28.94 -8.20
CA ILE A 571 21.34 29.05 -6.74
C ILE A 571 20.54 30.23 -6.15
N GLU A 572 20.50 31.37 -6.83
CA GLU A 572 19.67 32.52 -6.45
C GLU A 572 18.19 32.16 -6.46
N GLU A 573 17.73 31.40 -7.47
CA GLU A 573 16.37 30.86 -7.52
C GLU A 573 16.05 30.04 -6.26
N TYR A 574 16.89 29.05 -5.92
CA TYR A 574 16.62 28.17 -4.78
C TYR A 574 16.61 28.91 -3.44
N ARG A 575 17.48 29.92 -3.27
CA ARG A 575 17.48 30.77 -2.07
C ARG A 575 16.23 31.65 -2.00
N SER A 576 15.81 32.22 -3.12
CA SER A 576 14.60 33.03 -3.20
C SER A 576 13.35 32.21 -2.90
N ILE A 577 13.26 30.99 -3.46
CA ILE A 577 12.19 30.03 -3.15
C ILE A 577 12.18 29.70 -1.65
N ALA A 578 13.32 29.34 -1.08
CA ALA A 578 13.45 29.03 0.35
C ALA A 578 12.98 30.21 1.22
N PHE A 579 13.41 31.43 0.89
CA PHE A 579 13.03 32.65 1.60
C PHE A 579 11.52 32.92 1.50
N ILE A 580 10.93 32.79 0.31
CA ILE A 580 9.49 32.97 0.09
C ILE A 580 8.69 31.98 0.94
N ILE A 581 9.04 30.69 0.93
CA ILE A 581 8.36 29.66 1.71
C ILE A 581 8.40 29.99 3.20
N LYS A 582 9.58 30.36 3.72
CA LYS A 582 9.76 30.72 5.13
C LYS A 582 8.94 31.94 5.51
N ASN A 583 8.89 32.95 4.65
CA ASN A 583 8.09 34.15 4.90
C ASN A 583 6.59 33.90 4.75
N LEU A 584 6.15 33.00 3.86
CA LEU A 584 4.75 32.61 3.77
C LEU A 584 4.28 32.04 5.11
N LEU A 585 5.09 31.17 5.73
CA LEU A 585 4.79 30.60 7.05
C LEU A 585 4.88 31.66 8.16
N THR A 586 5.99 32.40 8.22
CA THR A 586 6.26 33.38 9.30
C THR A 586 5.22 34.50 9.33
N ASN A 587 4.71 34.91 8.16
CA ASN A 587 3.68 35.93 8.04
C ASN A 587 2.24 35.38 8.08
N GLY A 588 2.07 34.09 8.41
CA GLY A 588 0.77 33.43 8.51
C GLY A 588 -0.03 33.42 7.20
N LYS A 589 0.67 33.45 6.05
CA LYS A 589 0.05 33.33 4.73
C LYS A 589 -0.28 31.89 4.37
N ILE A 590 0.48 30.93 4.90
CA ILE A 590 0.19 29.49 4.90
C ILE A 590 0.15 29.00 6.34
N GLU A 591 -0.51 27.87 6.61
CA GLU A 591 -0.60 27.32 7.96
C GLU A 591 0.51 26.30 8.22
N LYS A 592 0.86 25.51 7.21
CA LYS A 592 1.88 24.46 7.30
C LYS A 592 2.82 24.51 6.10
N MET A 593 4.02 23.91 6.24
CA MET A 593 4.94 23.79 5.10
C MET A 593 4.45 22.80 4.04
N SER A 594 3.60 21.83 4.40
CA SER A 594 2.99 20.89 3.45
C SER A 594 2.06 21.54 2.43
N ASP A 595 1.56 22.75 2.73
CA ASP A 595 0.73 23.53 1.81
C ASP A 595 1.49 23.94 0.54
N VAL A 596 2.82 23.81 0.53
CA VAL A 596 3.69 24.21 -0.58
C VAL A 596 4.27 22.99 -1.31
N ALA A 597 4.10 22.98 -2.64
CA ALA A 597 4.83 22.11 -3.54
C ALA A 597 5.77 22.87 -4.48
N VAL A 598 7.00 22.37 -4.64
CA VAL A 598 7.98 22.86 -5.61
C VAL A 598 8.14 21.82 -6.72
N LEU A 599 7.75 22.21 -7.94
CA LEU A 599 7.64 21.29 -9.08
C LEU A 599 8.76 21.54 -10.10
N PHE A 600 9.47 20.48 -10.44
CA PHE A 600 10.56 20.47 -11.43
C PHE A 600 10.20 19.64 -12.67
N ARG A 601 10.81 19.96 -13.82
CA ARG A 601 10.72 19.12 -15.02
C ARG A 601 11.40 17.76 -14.85
N SER A 602 12.55 17.71 -14.16
CA SER A 602 13.35 16.49 -13.99
C SER A 602 14.12 16.46 -12.67
N HIS A 603 14.53 15.27 -12.22
CA HIS A 603 15.32 15.09 -10.99
C HIS A 603 16.79 15.53 -11.09
N ARG A 604 17.25 16.06 -12.24
CA ARG A 604 18.67 16.40 -12.46
C ARG A 604 19.17 17.51 -11.55
N ASP A 605 18.30 18.44 -11.16
CA ASP A 605 18.65 19.63 -10.40
C ASP A 605 18.35 19.48 -8.89
N LYS A 606 18.01 18.26 -8.43
CA LYS A 606 17.58 18.02 -7.03
C LYS A 606 18.66 18.35 -5.99
N LYS A 607 19.94 18.07 -6.26
CA LYS A 607 20.97 18.16 -5.21
C LYS A 607 21.17 19.59 -4.70
N GLU A 608 21.15 20.55 -5.60
CA GLU A 608 21.46 21.95 -5.27
C GLU A 608 20.35 22.62 -4.46
N ILE A 609 19.07 22.33 -4.76
CA ILE A 609 17.96 22.85 -3.96
C ILE A 609 17.91 22.22 -2.56
N LEU A 610 18.20 20.91 -2.44
CA LEU A 610 18.24 20.24 -1.13
C LEU A 610 19.34 20.82 -0.25
N ASP A 611 20.54 21.03 -0.82
CA ASP A 611 21.65 21.68 -0.10
C ASP A 611 21.29 23.10 0.39
N VAL A 612 20.42 23.83 -0.32
CA VAL A 612 19.92 25.14 0.10
C VAL A 612 18.87 24.99 1.20
N PHE A 613 17.91 24.10 1.04
CA PHE A 613 16.86 23.87 2.04
C PHE A 613 17.44 23.39 3.37
N ASP A 614 18.43 22.48 3.33
CA ASP A 614 19.17 22.03 4.51
C ASP A 614 19.88 23.19 5.23
N ARG A 615 20.51 24.10 4.47
CA ARG A 615 21.20 25.27 5.04
C ARG A 615 20.24 26.29 5.64
N GLU A 616 19.09 26.49 5.00
CA GLU A 616 18.07 27.45 5.44
C GLU A 616 17.11 26.88 6.49
N GLY A 617 17.24 25.58 6.80
CA GLY A 617 16.44 24.86 7.80
C GLY A 617 15.00 24.60 7.35
N ILE A 618 14.77 24.36 6.06
CA ILE A 618 13.45 24.07 5.50
C ILE A 618 13.27 22.55 5.40
N PRO A 619 12.40 21.93 6.22
CA PRO A 619 12.09 20.52 6.07
C PRO A 619 11.39 20.26 4.74
N TYR A 620 11.85 19.23 4.03
CA TYR A 620 11.31 18.86 2.73
C TYR A 620 11.00 17.37 2.64
N TYR A 621 10.05 17.08 1.77
CA TYR A 621 9.71 15.75 1.33
C TYR A 621 10.06 15.61 -0.14
N LEU A 622 10.94 14.67 -0.48
CA LEU A 622 11.36 14.45 -1.87
C LEU A 622 10.89 13.08 -2.38
N LYS A 623 9.92 13.09 -3.29
CA LYS A 623 9.30 11.86 -3.78
C LYS A 623 10.20 11.10 -4.77
N GLY A 624 10.69 9.94 -4.35
CA GLY A 624 11.46 8.94 -5.10
C GLY A 624 12.91 9.34 -5.42
N ILE A 625 13.71 9.45 -4.36
CA ILE A 625 15.17 9.49 -4.44
C ILE A 625 15.68 8.05 -4.50
N ASP A 626 16.53 7.71 -5.47
CA ASP A 626 17.29 6.45 -5.40
C ASP A 626 18.45 6.61 -4.39
N ASP A 627 18.12 6.58 -3.09
CA ASP A 627 19.04 6.87 -1.98
C ASP A 627 19.38 5.68 -1.09
N LEU A 628 18.80 4.50 -1.33
CA LEU A 628 18.95 3.34 -0.46
C LEU A 628 20.42 2.94 -0.29
N ILE A 629 21.20 2.92 -1.39
CA ILE A 629 22.62 2.54 -1.35
C ILE A 629 23.50 3.46 -0.49
N TYR A 630 23.05 4.68 -0.18
CA TYR A 630 23.83 5.63 0.61
C TYR A 630 23.62 5.49 2.12
N GLN A 631 22.58 4.76 2.55
CA GLN A 631 22.27 4.57 3.97
C GLN A 631 23.34 3.71 4.66
N ASP A 632 23.62 4.02 5.94
CA ASP A 632 24.71 3.42 6.71
C ASP A 632 24.53 1.89 6.82
N GLU A 633 23.32 1.42 7.13
CA GLU A 633 22.95 0.02 7.27
C GLU A 633 23.05 -0.77 5.96
N VAL A 634 22.73 -0.14 4.83
CA VAL A 634 22.81 -0.77 3.51
C VAL A 634 24.26 -0.97 3.11
N LYS A 635 25.12 0.01 3.41
CA LYS A 635 26.56 -0.10 3.19
C LYS A 635 27.18 -1.18 4.09
N ALA A 636 26.73 -1.29 5.34
CA ALA A 636 27.16 -2.34 6.25
C ALA A 636 26.81 -3.75 5.73
N VAL A 637 25.59 -3.96 5.23
CA VAL A 637 25.18 -5.23 4.61
C VAL A 637 26.09 -5.59 3.43
N LEU A 638 26.37 -4.65 2.53
CA LEU A 638 27.27 -4.87 1.41
C LEU A 638 28.71 -5.18 1.87
N ALA A 639 29.19 -4.53 2.93
CA ALA A 639 30.51 -4.80 3.51
C ALA A 639 30.59 -6.22 4.12
N LEU A 640 29.55 -6.65 4.84
CA LEU A 640 29.44 -7.99 5.42
C LEU A 640 29.41 -9.07 4.34
N PHE A 641 28.59 -8.90 3.30
CA PHE A 641 28.56 -9.84 2.18
C PHE A 641 29.91 -9.90 1.46
N TRP A 642 30.53 -8.74 1.19
CA TRP A 642 31.84 -8.69 0.56
C TRP A 642 32.90 -9.46 1.36
N TYR A 643 32.92 -9.29 2.69
CA TYR A 643 33.91 -9.91 3.57
C TYR A 643 33.93 -11.43 3.44
N ILE A 644 32.74 -12.06 3.35
CA ILE A 644 32.64 -13.52 3.26
C ILE A 644 32.97 -14.06 1.86
N LEU A 645 33.05 -13.22 0.82
CA LEU A 645 33.36 -13.71 -0.53
C LEU A 645 34.79 -14.27 -0.62
N PRO A 646 35.04 -15.26 -1.51
CA PRO A 646 36.40 -15.67 -1.83
C PRO A 646 37.19 -14.48 -2.35
N PHE A 647 38.44 -14.33 -1.91
CA PHE A 647 39.29 -13.24 -2.37
C PHE A 647 39.45 -13.29 -3.88
N ASN A 648 38.82 -12.35 -4.58
CA ASN A 648 38.94 -12.18 -6.01
C ASN A 648 39.28 -10.71 -6.29
N PRO A 649 40.54 -10.43 -6.59
CA PRO A 649 40.96 -9.05 -6.68
C PRO A 649 40.56 -8.38 -8.00
N THR A 650 40.20 -9.14 -9.05
CA THR A 650 39.54 -8.56 -10.24
C THR A 650 38.11 -8.17 -9.99
N LEU A 651 37.39 -8.81 -9.06
CA LEU A 651 36.06 -8.36 -8.64
C LEU A 651 36.14 -6.91 -8.11
N ILE A 652 37.14 -6.59 -7.27
CA ILE A 652 37.41 -5.23 -6.76
C ILE A 652 37.61 -4.21 -7.90
N ALA A 653 38.34 -4.58 -8.95
CA ALA A 653 38.53 -3.72 -10.13
C ALA A 653 37.28 -3.56 -11.01
N ARG A 654 36.36 -4.53 -10.97
CA ARG A 654 35.14 -4.60 -11.79
C ARG A 654 33.93 -3.86 -11.20
N TYR A 655 34.04 -3.33 -9.98
CA TYR A 655 32.96 -2.59 -9.32
C TYR A 655 32.89 -1.09 -9.67
N GLY A 656 33.80 -0.56 -10.51
CA GLY A 656 33.71 0.79 -11.09
C GLY A 656 33.73 1.95 -10.07
N ASP A 657 33.22 3.13 -10.46
CA ASP A 657 33.19 4.38 -9.67
C ASP A 657 32.38 4.33 -8.35
N GLY A 658 31.86 3.15 -7.95
CA GLY A 658 31.08 2.96 -6.74
C GLY A 658 31.57 1.88 -5.78
N GLY A 659 32.49 0.98 -6.17
CA GLY A 659 32.94 -0.14 -5.31
C GLY A 659 34.22 0.10 -4.53
N HIS A 660 34.88 1.24 -4.73
CA HIS A 660 36.16 1.57 -4.10
C HIS A 660 36.10 1.61 -2.57
N TRP A 661 34.91 1.84 -2.01
CA TRP A 661 34.72 1.87 -0.56
C TRP A 661 34.57 0.46 0.04
N ILE A 662 34.30 -0.57 -0.78
CA ILE A 662 34.10 -1.95 -0.32
C ILE A 662 35.46 -2.62 -0.11
N ASN A 663 36.01 -2.46 1.08
CA ASN A 663 37.27 -3.05 1.53
C ASN A 663 37.31 -3.13 3.07
N LEU A 664 38.46 -3.42 3.69
CA LEU A 664 38.53 -3.52 5.16
C LEU A 664 38.19 -2.20 5.87
N LEU A 665 38.35 -1.07 5.20
CA LEU A 665 38.00 0.25 5.74
C LEU A 665 36.47 0.46 5.77
N SER A 666 35.67 -0.42 5.17
CA SER A 666 34.21 -0.44 5.35
C SER A 666 33.79 -0.72 6.79
N PHE A 667 34.65 -1.36 7.58
CA PHE A 667 34.40 -1.63 9.00
C PHE A 667 34.87 -0.48 9.91
N THR A 668 35.29 0.64 9.31
CA THR A 668 35.68 1.87 10.02
C THR A 668 34.78 3.03 9.59
N ASP A 669 34.81 4.16 10.32
CA ASP A 669 33.96 5.33 10.04
C ASP A 669 34.37 6.12 8.77
N ARG A 670 35.20 5.52 7.91
CA ARG A 670 35.80 6.19 6.76
C ARG A 670 34.80 6.52 5.65
N TYR A 671 33.80 5.65 5.43
CA TYR A 671 32.87 5.77 4.30
C TYR A 671 31.42 5.99 4.70
N TYR A 672 31.08 5.63 5.94
CA TYR A 672 29.75 5.72 6.55
C TYR A 672 29.91 5.53 8.07
N LYS A 673 28.86 5.78 8.87
CA LYS A 673 28.95 5.69 10.34
C LYS A 673 28.88 4.23 10.81
N SER A 674 29.87 3.43 10.45
CA SER A 674 29.93 2.00 10.78
C SER A 674 30.06 1.73 12.28
N SER A 675 30.57 2.70 13.06
CA SER A 675 30.62 2.64 14.54
C SER A 675 29.24 2.52 15.19
N LYS A 676 28.17 2.96 14.51
CA LYS A 676 26.78 2.75 14.96
C LYS A 676 26.33 1.29 14.84
N ILE A 677 27.04 0.48 14.05
CA ILE A 677 26.61 -0.86 13.63
C ILE A 677 27.55 -1.90 14.23
N PHE A 678 28.85 -1.84 13.91
CA PHE A 678 29.81 -2.87 14.31
C PHE A 678 30.47 -2.62 15.67
N LYS A 679 30.49 -1.38 16.16
CA LYS A 679 31.04 -1.01 17.48
C LYS A 679 32.46 -1.56 17.78
N LEU A 680 33.31 -1.66 16.75
CA LEU A 680 34.66 -2.24 16.89
C LEU A 680 35.58 -1.44 17.81
N ASP A 681 36.49 -2.13 18.50
CA ASP A 681 37.52 -1.49 19.31
C ASP A 681 38.48 -0.65 18.44
N TYR A 682 38.97 0.44 19.02
CA TYR A 682 39.86 1.37 18.33
C TYR A 682 41.14 0.69 17.82
N ARG A 683 41.69 -0.30 18.54
CA ARG A 683 42.88 -1.02 18.08
C ARG A 683 42.59 -1.90 16.88
N THR A 684 41.44 -2.56 16.86
CA THR A 684 40.97 -3.34 15.71
C THR A 684 40.85 -2.45 14.47
N ILE A 685 40.26 -1.26 14.62
CA ILE A 685 40.17 -0.26 13.54
C ILE A 685 41.57 0.07 12.99
N GLN A 686 42.55 0.35 13.85
CA GLN A 686 43.93 0.65 13.42
C GLN A 686 44.57 -0.50 12.63
N VAL A 687 44.38 -1.74 13.09
CA VAL A 687 44.90 -2.94 12.42
C VAL A 687 44.31 -3.09 11.01
N LEU A 688 43.00 -2.91 10.87
CA LEU A 688 42.32 -2.99 9.56
C LEU A 688 42.82 -1.89 8.61
N GLU A 689 43.01 -0.67 9.11
CA GLU A 689 43.55 0.44 8.32
C GLU A 689 44.97 0.16 7.83
N GLU A 690 45.85 -0.31 8.71
CA GLU A 690 47.23 -0.66 8.38
C GLU A 690 47.32 -1.74 7.30
N ILE A 691 46.52 -2.80 7.41
CA ILE A 691 46.46 -3.89 6.42
C ILE A 691 46.05 -3.35 5.05
N GLU A 692 44.96 -2.57 4.98
CA GLU A 692 44.43 -2.06 3.70
C GLU A 692 45.39 -1.05 3.05
N PHE A 693 45.93 -0.11 3.83
CA PHE A 693 46.84 0.90 3.30
C PHE A 693 48.14 0.30 2.76
N LYS A 694 48.70 -0.67 3.48
CA LYS A 694 49.91 -1.38 3.04
C LYS A 694 49.64 -2.15 1.74
N TYR A 695 48.47 -2.78 1.61
CA TYR A 695 48.06 -3.44 0.37
C TYR A 695 47.96 -2.45 -0.79
N HIS A 696 47.27 -1.31 -0.62
CA HIS A 696 47.16 -0.28 -1.64
C HIS A 696 48.52 0.25 -2.11
N GLN A 697 49.46 0.49 -1.19
CA GLN A 697 50.83 0.92 -1.53
C GLN A 697 51.59 -0.14 -2.34
N ASN A 698 51.49 -1.41 -1.94
CA ASN A 698 52.10 -2.51 -2.67
C ASN A 698 51.57 -2.56 -4.11
N VAL A 699 50.25 -2.48 -4.31
CA VAL A 699 49.63 -2.48 -5.65
C VAL A 699 50.20 -1.37 -6.54
N VAL A 700 50.25 -0.13 -6.04
CA VAL A 700 50.79 1.00 -6.81
C VAL A 700 52.25 0.78 -7.18
N SER A 701 53.07 0.27 -6.27
CA SER A 701 54.50 0.03 -6.51
C SER A 701 54.79 -1.06 -7.56
N TYR A 702 53.87 -2.00 -7.79
CA TYR A 702 54.05 -3.10 -8.74
C TYR A 702 53.71 -2.71 -10.20
N THR A 703 53.08 -1.56 -10.43
CA THR A 703 52.62 -1.13 -11.76
C THR A 703 53.72 -0.90 -12.78
N GLY A 704 54.93 -0.51 -12.35
CA GLY A 704 56.06 -0.18 -13.23
C GLY A 704 56.60 -1.33 -14.09
N LYS A 705 56.03 -2.54 -13.97
CA LYS A 705 56.36 -3.73 -14.76
C LYS A 705 55.39 -4.01 -15.91
N TYR A 706 54.36 -3.18 -16.08
CA TYR A 706 53.29 -3.39 -17.05
C TYR A 706 52.99 -2.12 -17.84
N GLU A 707 52.52 -2.29 -19.07
CA GLU A 707 52.06 -1.17 -19.91
C GLU A 707 50.58 -0.85 -19.61
N PRO A 708 50.22 0.43 -19.35
CA PRO A 708 48.84 0.84 -19.16
C PRO A 708 48.08 0.94 -20.50
N LEU A 709 46.76 0.87 -20.45
CA LEU A 709 45.86 1.06 -21.60
C LEU A 709 45.84 2.52 -22.11
N VAL A 710 46.38 3.47 -21.35
CA VAL A 710 46.45 4.91 -21.69
C VAL A 710 47.90 5.35 -21.79
N GLU A 711 48.31 5.90 -22.93
CA GLU A 711 49.68 6.37 -23.16
C GLU A 711 50.06 7.52 -22.19
N ASN A 712 51.31 7.49 -21.69
CA ASN A 712 51.97 8.55 -20.91
C ASN A 712 51.39 8.87 -19.51
N LYS A 713 50.84 7.89 -18.78
CA LYS A 713 50.36 8.09 -17.40
C LYS A 713 51.05 7.15 -16.40
N GLN A 714 51.68 7.71 -15.36
CA GLN A 714 52.11 6.94 -14.17
C GLN A 714 50.98 6.93 -13.14
N SER A 715 50.52 5.75 -12.75
CA SER A 715 49.50 5.59 -11.70
C SER A 715 50.08 5.96 -10.33
N ARG A 716 49.41 6.87 -9.59
CA ARG A 716 49.89 7.39 -8.29
C ARG A 716 49.06 6.89 -7.10
N SER A 717 47.91 6.30 -7.38
CA SER A 717 46.97 5.77 -6.41
C SER A 717 46.46 4.39 -6.84
N PHE A 718 45.94 3.61 -5.89
CA PHE A 718 45.30 2.32 -6.18
C PHE A 718 44.22 2.44 -7.27
N MET A 719 43.42 3.52 -7.21
CA MET A 719 42.37 3.78 -8.20
C MET A 719 42.92 4.12 -9.58
N ASP A 720 44.08 4.77 -9.68
CA ASP A 720 44.75 4.95 -10.97
C ASP A 720 45.14 3.60 -11.58
N VAL A 721 45.62 2.66 -10.76
CA VAL A 721 45.98 1.31 -11.23
C VAL A 721 44.74 0.60 -11.78
N VAL A 722 43.64 0.56 -11.01
CA VAL A 722 42.37 -0.04 -11.42
C VAL A 722 41.81 0.61 -12.69
N ARG A 723 41.98 1.92 -12.84
CA ARG A 723 41.48 2.66 -14.01
C ARG A 723 42.32 2.39 -15.26
N ASP A 724 43.64 2.41 -15.14
CA ASP A 724 44.55 2.58 -16.27
C ASP A 724 45.07 1.26 -16.86
N TYR A 725 44.87 0.11 -16.20
CA TYR A 725 45.33 -1.21 -16.65
C TYR A 725 44.20 -2.15 -17.08
N SER A 726 44.52 -3.14 -17.92
CA SER A 726 43.57 -4.19 -18.33
C SER A 726 43.28 -5.17 -17.19
N ASP A 727 42.10 -5.80 -17.22
CA ASP A 727 41.68 -6.77 -16.19
C ASP A 727 42.74 -7.86 -15.98
N ARG A 728 43.34 -8.38 -17.05
CA ARG A 728 44.41 -9.40 -16.98
C ARG A 728 45.65 -8.90 -16.24
N VAL A 729 46.07 -7.67 -16.50
CA VAL A 729 47.23 -7.08 -15.81
C VAL A 729 46.90 -6.85 -14.35
N LEU A 730 45.67 -6.41 -14.04
CA LEU A 730 45.19 -6.25 -12.67
C LEU A 730 45.20 -7.58 -11.92
N GLU A 731 44.73 -8.68 -12.51
CA GLU A 731 44.81 -10.01 -11.89
C GLU A 731 46.23 -10.40 -11.51
N ASP A 732 47.18 -10.16 -12.41
CA ASP A 732 48.58 -10.51 -12.18
C ASP A 732 49.21 -9.60 -11.10
N ILE A 733 48.95 -8.30 -11.12
CA ILE A 733 49.39 -7.35 -10.07
C ILE A 733 48.84 -7.79 -8.71
N PHE A 734 47.55 -8.11 -8.63
CA PHE A 734 46.91 -8.46 -7.38
C PHE A 734 47.36 -9.82 -6.84
N LYS A 735 47.51 -10.84 -7.70
CA LYS A 735 48.09 -12.14 -7.30
C LYS A 735 49.51 -11.99 -6.74
N LYS A 736 50.29 -11.05 -7.27
CA LYS A 736 51.70 -10.84 -6.86
C LYS A 736 51.88 -9.93 -5.65
N THR A 737 50.89 -9.11 -5.31
CA THR A 737 50.96 -8.15 -4.21
C THR A 737 50.44 -8.70 -2.88
N ASN A 738 49.79 -9.87 -2.91
CA ASN A 738 49.34 -10.71 -1.79
C ASN A 738 48.78 -9.93 -0.58
N LYS A 739 47.46 -9.74 -0.55
CA LYS A 739 46.74 -9.16 0.60
C LYS A 739 46.64 -10.20 1.72
N ILE A 740 46.83 -9.79 2.97
CA ILE A 740 46.47 -10.63 4.12
C ILE A 740 44.95 -10.80 4.09
N ASP A 741 44.50 -12.03 3.87
CA ASP A 741 43.08 -12.37 3.93
C ASP A 741 42.72 -12.75 5.37
N ILE A 742 42.15 -11.81 6.11
CA ILE A 742 41.74 -12.05 7.51
C ILE A 742 40.55 -13.01 7.62
N SER A 743 39.82 -13.21 6.52
CA SER A 743 38.60 -14.02 6.51
C SER A 743 38.84 -15.54 6.55
N ILE A 744 40.10 -15.96 6.46
CA ILE A 744 40.52 -17.37 6.58
C ILE A 744 41.29 -17.65 7.87
N LEU A 745 41.52 -16.64 8.71
CA LEU A 745 42.30 -16.77 9.94
C LEU A 745 41.45 -17.39 11.06
N SER A 746 42.09 -18.22 11.87
CA SER A 746 41.54 -18.68 13.15
C SER A 746 41.52 -17.57 14.19
N ARG A 747 40.76 -17.76 15.28
CA ARG A 747 40.70 -16.80 16.38
C ARG A 747 42.09 -16.48 16.97
N ASP A 748 42.96 -17.47 17.10
CA ASP A 748 44.33 -17.28 17.61
C ASP A 748 45.21 -16.50 16.61
N GLU A 749 45.00 -16.70 15.31
CA GLU A 749 45.70 -15.94 14.28
C GLU A 749 45.20 -14.49 14.20
N LEU A 750 43.90 -14.24 14.38
CA LEU A 750 43.34 -12.88 14.51
C LEU A 750 43.98 -12.13 15.70
N ARG A 751 44.15 -12.80 16.84
CA ARG A 751 44.91 -12.27 17.98
C ARG A 751 46.35 -11.93 17.62
N SER A 752 47.01 -12.79 16.83
CA SER A 752 48.40 -12.58 16.44
C SER A 752 48.63 -11.36 15.54
N ILE A 753 47.60 -10.92 14.78
CA ILE A 753 47.67 -9.72 13.93
C ILE A 753 47.22 -8.44 14.64
N GLY A 754 46.82 -8.53 15.91
CA GLY A 754 46.50 -7.37 16.77
C GLY A 754 45.03 -7.16 17.09
N ILE A 755 44.12 -8.04 16.65
CA ILE A 755 42.69 -8.01 17.03
C ILE A 755 42.54 -8.77 18.34
N VAL A 756 42.40 -8.05 19.47
CA VAL A 756 42.47 -8.65 20.82
C VAL A 756 41.22 -8.45 21.66
N ASP A 757 40.32 -7.57 21.23
CA ASP A 757 39.02 -7.39 21.89
C ASP A 757 38.14 -8.63 21.67
N GLU A 758 37.47 -9.13 22.72
CA GLU A 758 36.71 -10.38 22.63
C GLU A 758 35.46 -10.25 21.77
N HIS A 759 34.77 -9.10 21.82
CA HIS A 759 33.62 -8.84 20.97
C HIS A 759 34.03 -8.80 19.49
N ASP A 760 35.13 -8.11 19.17
CA ASP A 760 35.64 -8.05 17.80
C ASP A 760 36.15 -9.42 17.29
N LEU A 761 36.75 -10.22 18.19
CA LEU A 761 37.17 -11.59 17.87
C LEU A 761 35.98 -12.50 17.60
N ASP A 762 34.90 -12.39 18.39
CA ASP A 762 33.65 -13.12 18.15
C ASP A 762 33.04 -12.71 16.82
N PHE A 763 32.93 -11.41 16.56
CA PHE A 763 32.42 -10.86 15.30
C PHE A 763 33.15 -11.44 14.07
N PHE A 764 34.48 -11.29 13.99
CA PHE A 764 35.23 -11.78 12.83
C PHE A 764 35.28 -13.31 12.78
N ALA A 765 35.31 -14.01 13.91
CA ALA A 765 35.26 -15.47 13.92
C ALA A 765 33.92 -16.00 13.37
N SER A 766 32.80 -15.39 13.73
CA SER A 766 31.49 -15.72 13.18
C SER A 766 31.41 -15.47 11.68
N LEU A 767 31.95 -14.35 11.19
CA LEU A 767 32.03 -14.10 9.74
C LEU A 767 32.88 -15.14 9.00
N ASN A 768 34.01 -15.55 9.59
CA ASN A 768 34.90 -16.56 9.02
C ASN A 768 34.23 -17.94 9.00
N GLU A 769 33.41 -18.27 10.01
CA GLU A 769 32.60 -19.48 10.04
C GLU A 769 31.53 -19.49 8.94
N ILE A 770 30.77 -18.39 8.80
CA ILE A 770 29.79 -18.23 7.72
C ILE A 770 30.46 -18.40 6.34
N LYS A 771 31.63 -17.78 6.13
CA LYS A 771 32.41 -17.94 4.88
C LYS A 771 32.74 -19.40 4.60
N ARG A 772 33.22 -20.14 5.60
CA ARG A 772 33.52 -21.58 5.46
C ARG A 772 32.27 -22.35 5.05
N GLU A 773 31.16 -22.20 5.76
CA GLU A 773 29.94 -22.94 5.44
C GLU A 773 29.38 -22.66 4.03
N VAL A 774 29.51 -21.42 3.54
CA VAL A 774 29.07 -21.04 2.19
C VAL A 774 29.99 -21.63 1.12
N PHE A 775 31.31 -21.52 1.29
CA PHE A 775 32.29 -21.78 0.23
C PHE A 775 33.06 -23.10 0.36
N ASP A 776 32.87 -23.87 1.43
CA ASP A 776 33.47 -25.20 1.58
C ASP A 776 32.93 -26.14 0.49
N SER A 777 33.84 -26.79 -0.23
CA SER A 777 33.53 -27.75 -1.29
C SER A 777 33.03 -29.09 -0.76
N ASP A 778 33.33 -29.42 0.50
CA ASP A 778 32.98 -30.71 1.11
C ASP A 778 31.52 -30.73 1.62
N ILE A 779 30.87 -29.57 1.71
CA ILE A 779 29.45 -29.45 2.09
C ILE A 779 28.58 -29.60 0.83
N GLU A 780 27.71 -30.61 0.85
CA GLU A 780 26.70 -30.82 -0.20
C GLU A 780 25.86 -29.54 -0.40
N SER A 781 25.62 -29.16 -1.66
CA SER A 781 24.91 -27.92 -2.01
C SER A 781 23.59 -27.72 -1.25
N GLY A 782 22.80 -28.80 -1.07
CA GLY A 782 21.52 -28.75 -0.34
C GLY A 782 21.63 -28.58 1.18
N LYS A 783 22.84 -28.67 1.75
CA LYS A 783 23.13 -28.41 3.18
C LYS A 783 23.73 -27.03 3.42
N LYS A 784 24.10 -26.31 2.37
CA LYS A 784 24.59 -24.93 2.48
C LYS A 784 23.46 -23.99 2.90
N PRO A 785 23.76 -22.92 3.65
CA PRO A 785 22.75 -21.91 3.93
C PRO A 785 22.29 -21.25 2.62
N THR A 786 21.03 -20.82 2.57
CA THR A 786 20.55 -19.98 1.47
C THR A 786 21.10 -18.56 1.61
N SER A 787 21.06 -17.77 0.56
CA SER A 787 21.57 -16.41 0.54
C SER A 787 20.83 -15.46 1.51
N LEU A 788 19.53 -15.66 1.71
CA LEU A 788 18.70 -15.00 2.71
C LEU A 788 19.07 -15.44 4.13
N GLN A 789 19.35 -16.73 4.34
CA GLN A 789 19.88 -17.20 5.62
C GLN A 789 21.26 -16.60 5.92
N VAL A 790 22.12 -16.48 4.90
CA VAL A 790 23.42 -15.81 5.03
C VAL A 790 23.23 -14.35 5.43
N PHE A 791 22.34 -13.60 4.76
CA PHE A 791 22.02 -12.22 5.12
C PHE A 791 21.66 -12.06 6.60
N TYR A 792 20.74 -12.90 7.08
CA TYR A 792 20.31 -12.88 8.47
C TYR A 792 21.43 -13.24 9.45
N ARG A 793 22.25 -14.25 9.14
CA ARG A 793 23.41 -14.63 9.96
C ARG A 793 24.48 -13.54 10.00
N LEU A 794 24.68 -12.80 8.90
CA LEU A 794 25.59 -11.66 8.86
C LEU A 794 25.10 -10.52 9.75
N LEU A 795 23.79 -10.21 9.72
CA LEU A 795 23.20 -9.19 10.60
C LEU A 795 23.26 -9.60 12.08
N ASN A 796 23.04 -10.88 12.38
CA ASN A 796 23.15 -11.43 13.72
C ASN A 796 24.59 -11.37 14.23
N ALA A 797 25.58 -11.74 13.41
CA ALA A 797 26.99 -11.60 13.77
C ALA A 797 27.35 -10.16 14.13
N ALA A 798 26.77 -9.17 13.46
CA ALA A 798 26.96 -7.76 13.76
C ALA A 798 26.18 -7.25 15.00
N GLY A 799 25.26 -8.04 15.58
CA GLY A 799 24.42 -7.62 16.70
C GLY A 799 23.42 -6.50 16.38
N TYR A 800 23.22 -6.16 15.10
CA TYR A 800 22.55 -4.92 14.71
C TYR A 800 21.02 -4.98 14.83
N LEU A 801 20.40 -6.13 14.55
CA LEU A 801 18.94 -6.27 14.58
C LEU A 801 18.37 -6.12 15.99
N GLU A 802 19.02 -6.70 16.99
CA GLU A 802 18.59 -6.60 18.39
C GLU A 802 18.61 -5.13 18.87
N GLU A 803 19.66 -4.39 18.54
CA GLU A 803 19.74 -2.96 18.84
C GLU A 803 18.63 -2.17 18.16
N LEU A 804 18.36 -2.44 16.87
CA LEU A 804 17.28 -1.76 16.13
C LEU A 804 15.92 -2.00 16.77
N PHE A 805 15.59 -3.24 17.15
CA PHE A 805 14.29 -3.57 17.74
C PHE A 805 14.16 -3.14 19.20
N SER A 806 15.25 -2.91 19.91
CA SER A 806 15.22 -2.32 21.26
C SER A 806 14.93 -0.82 21.27
N ARG A 807 15.06 -0.14 20.11
CA ARG A 807 14.94 1.31 19.98
C ARG A 807 13.65 1.70 19.28
N ASN A 808 12.77 2.41 19.98
CA ASN A 808 11.56 3.01 19.41
C ASN A 808 11.84 4.44 18.91
N ASP A 809 12.80 4.60 18.00
CA ASP A 809 13.08 5.89 17.35
C ASP A 809 13.02 5.80 15.82
N PHE A 810 12.92 6.96 15.19
CA PHE A 810 12.74 7.10 13.75
C PHE A 810 13.90 6.46 12.95
N GLU A 811 15.14 6.62 13.40
CA GLU A 811 16.31 6.07 12.71
C GLU A 811 16.29 4.55 12.77
N ALA A 812 15.90 3.97 13.90
CA ALA A 812 15.77 2.53 14.06
C ALA A 812 14.65 1.95 13.16
N ARG A 813 13.49 2.61 13.10
CA ARG A 813 12.38 2.21 12.21
C ARG A 813 12.77 2.31 10.73
N LYS A 814 13.45 3.38 10.34
CA LYS A 814 13.97 3.58 8.98
C LYS A 814 14.94 2.48 8.57
N ALA A 815 15.93 2.20 9.42
CA ALA A 815 16.89 1.13 9.16
C ALA A 815 16.22 -0.24 9.06
N SER A 816 15.24 -0.53 9.94
CA SER A 816 14.45 -1.77 9.89
C SER A 816 13.70 -1.95 8.57
N LEU A 817 13.04 -0.90 8.06
CA LEU A 817 12.37 -0.94 6.76
C LEU A 817 13.34 -1.13 5.59
N ASN A 818 14.54 -0.50 5.66
CA ASN A 818 15.58 -0.67 4.64
C ASN A 818 16.12 -2.11 4.60
N LEU A 819 16.37 -2.71 5.78
CA LEU A 819 16.80 -4.10 5.88
C LEU A 819 15.72 -5.08 5.44
N ALA A 820 14.45 -4.80 5.75
CA ALA A 820 13.32 -5.60 5.27
C ALA A 820 13.20 -5.56 3.74
N LEU A 821 13.33 -4.37 3.13
CA LEU A 821 13.39 -4.23 1.67
C LEU A 821 14.54 -5.06 1.06
N ILE A 822 15.74 -5.04 1.67
CA ILE A 822 16.86 -5.87 1.23
C ILE A 822 16.51 -7.35 1.34
N SER A 823 15.88 -7.80 2.43
CA SER A 823 15.43 -9.20 2.58
C SER A 823 14.46 -9.60 1.46
N GLY A 824 13.57 -8.67 1.04
CA GLY A 824 12.71 -8.76 -0.14
C GLY A 824 13.50 -9.04 -1.41
N ILE A 825 14.45 -8.14 -1.71
CA ILE A 825 15.30 -8.21 -2.90
C ILE A 825 16.12 -9.51 -2.93
N ILE A 826 16.61 -9.97 -1.79
CA ILE A 826 17.36 -11.23 -1.67
C ILE A 826 16.43 -12.43 -1.93
N SER A 827 15.22 -12.43 -1.37
CA SER A 827 14.25 -13.50 -1.60
C SER A 827 13.86 -13.59 -3.08
N ASP A 828 13.65 -12.46 -3.77
CA ASP A 828 13.39 -12.45 -5.21
C ASP A 828 14.56 -13.03 -6.01
N TYR A 829 15.78 -12.68 -5.60
CA TYR A 829 16.99 -13.19 -6.20
C TYR A 829 17.10 -14.71 -6.06
N GLU A 830 16.86 -15.25 -4.86
CA GLU A 830 16.88 -16.70 -4.62
C GLU A 830 15.84 -17.44 -5.46
N ASN A 831 14.64 -16.87 -5.60
CA ASN A 831 13.55 -17.44 -6.36
C ASN A 831 13.87 -17.51 -7.86
N ILE A 832 14.63 -16.56 -8.40
CA ILE A 832 14.93 -16.50 -9.83
C ILE A 832 16.26 -17.17 -10.18
N MET A 833 17.35 -16.81 -9.50
CA MET A 833 18.72 -17.20 -9.85
C MET A 833 19.21 -18.47 -9.12
N GLY A 834 18.69 -18.72 -7.92
CA GLY A 834 19.04 -19.89 -7.11
C GLY A 834 19.39 -19.54 -5.66
N LYS A 835 19.12 -20.47 -4.74
CA LYS A 835 19.18 -20.24 -3.28
C LYS A 835 20.59 -20.03 -2.73
N HIS A 836 21.61 -20.63 -3.32
CA HIS A 836 22.97 -20.68 -2.76
C HIS A 836 23.99 -19.81 -3.51
N ASP A 837 23.56 -18.95 -4.44
CA ASP A 837 24.45 -18.08 -5.22
C ASP A 837 24.77 -16.75 -4.51
N VAL A 838 25.59 -16.82 -3.47
CA VAL A 838 26.00 -15.64 -2.69
C VAL A 838 26.88 -14.67 -3.50
N ILE A 839 27.71 -15.18 -4.41
CA ILE A 839 28.57 -14.35 -5.26
C ILE A 839 27.72 -13.56 -6.25
N GLY A 840 26.79 -14.23 -6.93
CA GLY A 840 25.85 -13.59 -7.83
C GLY A 840 24.95 -12.60 -7.12
N LEU A 841 24.47 -12.94 -5.91
CA LEU A 841 23.65 -12.04 -5.09
C LEU A 841 24.40 -10.76 -4.76
N PHE A 842 25.63 -10.84 -4.25
CA PHE A 842 26.40 -9.64 -3.92
C PHE A 842 26.58 -8.72 -5.14
N ASN A 843 26.92 -9.31 -6.29
CA ASN A 843 27.06 -8.57 -7.55
C ASN A 843 25.76 -7.90 -7.98
N TYR A 844 24.63 -8.55 -7.73
CA TYR A 844 23.31 -8.01 -7.99
C TYR A 844 23.00 -6.85 -7.04
N LEU A 845 23.05 -7.05 -5.71
CA LEU A 845 22.77 -6.05 -4.69
C LEU A 845 23.60 -4.78 -4.89
N HIS A 846 24.92 -4.92 -5.03
CA HIS A 846 25.82 -3.77 -5.20
C HIS A 846 25.46 -2.92 -6.44
N ARG A 847 24.88 -3.53 -7.48
CA ARG A 847 24.53 -2.84 -8.74
C ARG A 847 23.08 -2.38 -8.79
N SER A 848 22.17 -3.06 -8.11
CA SER A 848 20.73 -2.80 -8.15
C SER A 848 20.30 -1.77 -7.09
N LEU A 849 20.85 -1.81 -5.88
CA LEU A 849 20.41 -1.00 -4.74
C LEU A 849 20.51 0.52 -4.97
N LYS A 850 21.34 0.97 -5.92
CA LYS A 850 21.42 2.38 -6.34
C LYS A 850 20.20 2.90 -7.10
N TYR A 851 19.24 2.02 -7.42
CA TYR A 851 17.98 2.35 -8.09
C TYR A 851 16.76 2.17 -7.18
N TYR A 852 17.00 1.95 -5.87
CA TYR A 852 15.93 1.81 -4.88
C TYR A 852 15.89 3.04 -3.98
N SER A 853 14.67 3.39 -3.57
CA SER A 853 14.38 4.40 -2.56
C SER A 853 14.21 3.80 -1.18
N CYS A 854 14.50 4.57 -0.14
CA CYS A 854 14.13 4.23 1.23
C CYS A 854 12.59 4.12 1.38
N PRO A 855 12.03 3.01 1.93
CA PRO A 855 10.59 2.84 2.08
C PRO A 855 9.93 3.83 3.02
N ILE A 856 10.63 4.30 4.07
CA ILE A 856 10.03 5.18 5.08
C ILE A 856 9.60 6.54 4.50
N ASN A 857 10.17 6.94 3.35
CA ASN A 857 9.71 8.11 2.61
C ASN A 857 8.24 7.97 2.19
N GLU A 858 7.60 6.79 2.24
CA GLU A 858 6.17 6.66 1.91
C GLU A 858 5.26 6.76 3.15
N TYR A 859 5.82 6.59 4.35
CA TYR A 859 5.10 6.51 5.64
C TYR A 859 5.31 7.72 6.55
N GLU A 860 6.13 8.68 6.13
CA GLU A 860 6.42 9.86 6.92
C GLU A 860 5.20 10.78 7.00
N ASP A 861 4.95 11.33 8.20
CA ASP A 861 4.02 12.44 8.36
C ASP A 861 4.60 13.66 7.64
N ASN A 862 4.14 13.82 6.40
CA ASN A 862 4.57 14.91 5.52
C ASN A 862 3.83 16.22 5.84
N SER A 863 2.96 16.26 6.86
CA SER A 863 2.11 17.41 7.18
C SER A 863 2.91 18.69 7.51
N GLU A 864 4.20 18.59 7.82
CA GLU A 864 5.06 19.74 8.14
C GLU A 864 6.25 19.90 7.17
N LYS A 865 6.20 19.32 5.96
CA LYS A 865 7.31 19.34 5.01
C LYS A 865 6.92 19.91 3.65
N VAL A 866 7.80 20.72 3.06
CA VAL A 866 7.62 21.20 1.67
C VAL A 866 7.74 20.02 0.69
N HIS A 867 6.78 19.86 -0.20
CA HIS A 867 6.80 18.77 -1.17
C HIS A 867 7.64 19.14 -2.41
N ILE A 868 8.78 18.48 -2.59
CA ILE A 868 9.63 18.62 -3.79
C ILE A 868 9.44 17.41 -4.69
N MET A 869 9.06 17.63 -5.96
CA MET A 869 8.88 16.52 -6.91
C MET A 869 8.95 16.96 -8.37
N THR A 870 8.89 15.98 -9.27
CA THR A 870 8.72 16.25 -10.70
C THR A 870 7.25 16.39 -11.07
N VAL A 871 6.95 17.17 -12.12
CA VAL A 871 5.56 17.37 -12.60
C VAL A 871 4.84 16.04 -12.86
N HIS A 872 5.52 15.06 -13.46
CA HIS A 872 4.95 13.73 -13.73
C HIS A 872 4.49 13.00 -12.46
N LYS A 873 5.16 13.22 -11.31
CA LYS A 873 4.78 12.65 -10.01
C LYS A 873 3.73 13.48 -9.28
N ALA A 874 3.55 14.74 -9.66
CA ALA A 874 2.55 15.65 -9.11
C ALA A 874 1.17 15.53 -9.80
N LYS A 875 1.08 14.89 -10.98
CA LYS A 875 -0.20 14.62 -11.65
C LYS A 875 -1.11 13.81 -10.71
N GLY A 876 -2.34 14.31 -10.52
CA GLY A 876 -3.31 13.76 -9.55
C GLY A 876 -3.14 14.26 -8.11
N LEU A 877 -2.12 15.06 -7.81
CA LEU A 877 -1.97 15.76 -6.53
C LEU A 877 -2.35 17.23 -6.67
N GLU A 878 -2.63 17.88 -5.54
CA GLU A 878 -3.11 19.26 -5.43
C GLU A 878 -2.48 19.91 -4.20
N TYR A 879 -2.16 21.21 -4.31
CA TYR A 879 -1.55 21.97 -3.23
C TYR A 879 -2.10 23.40 -3.20
N PRO A 880 -2.33 23.97 -2.01
CA PRO A 880 -2.71 25.38 -1.86
C PRO A 880 -1.73 26.33 -2.57
N VAL A 881 -0.43 26.06 -2.45
CA VAL A 881 0.65 26.82 -3.07
C VAL A 881 1.51 25.92 -3.97
N VAL A 882 1.72 26.34 -5.21
CA VAL A 882 2.64 25.67 -6.14
C VAL A 882 3.67 26.64 -6.68
N ILE A 883 4.93 26.23 -6.63
CA ILE A 883 6.05 26.90 -7.24
C ILE A 883 6.55 26.05 -8.41
N THR A 884 6.30 26.50 -9.65
CA THR A 884 6.84 25.87 -10.86
C THR A 884 8.27 26.37 -11.05
N ALA A 885 9.25 25.55 -10.68
CA ALA A 885 10.64 25.96 -10.58
C ALA A 885 11.46 25.62 -11.83
N SER A 886 12.56 26.36 -11.99
CA SER A 886 13.55 26.21 -13.06
C SER A 886 12.97 26.30 -14.47
N LEU A 887 12.02 27.22 -14.68
CA LEU A 887 11.59 27.61 -16.02
C LEU A 887 12.77 28.26 -16.74
N LYS A 888 13.30 27.56 -17.73
CA LYS A 888 14.55 27.91 -18.40
C LYS A 888 14.54 27.42 -19.84
N GLU A 889 15.08 28.25 -20.72
CA GLU A 889 15.09 28.03 -22.17
C GLU A 889 15.71 26.67 -22.53
N ASN A 890 14.99 25.84 -23.29
CA ASN A 890 15.33 24.44 -23.66
C ASN A 890 15.53 23.45 -22.49
N LYS A 891 15.17 23.81 -21.24
CA LYS A 891 15.16 22.89 -20.09
C LYS A 891 13.76 22.61 -19.57
N PHE A 892 12.92 23.64 -19.45
CA PHE A 892 11.52 23.51 -19.07
C PHE A 892 10.74 24.68 -19.68
N PRO A 893 9.95 24.44 -20.76
CA PRO A 893 9.79 23.19 -21.50
C PRO A 893 11.06 22.72 -22.23
N ILE A 894 11.17 21.41 -22.45
CA ILE A 894 12.22 20.82 -23.32
C ILE A 894 11.79 21.00 -24.78
N VAL A 895 12.73 21.38 -25.66
CA VAL A 895 12.48 21.39 -27.11
C VAL A 895 13.15 20.18 -27.73
N PHE A 896 12.33 19.24 -28.22
CA PHE A 896 12.82 18.05 -28.90
C PHE A 896 13.24 18.39 -30.32
N ARG A 897 14.49 18.03 -30.67
CA ARG A 897 15.06 18.19 -32.01
C ARG A 897 15.54 16.84 -32.52
N ASN A 898 15.53 16.68 -33.84
CA ASN A 898 15.99 15.47 -34.49
C ASN A 898 17.53 15.40 -34.48
N ASN A 899 18.11 15.02 -33.34
CA ASN A 899 19.55 14.88 -33.14
C ASN A 899 19.82 13.74 -32.13
N ARG A 900 19.55 12.50 -32.53
CA ARG A 900 20.07 11.34 -31.79
C ARG A 900 21.48 11.05 -32.31
N LYS A 901 22.50 11.42 -31.54
CA LYS A 901 23.81 10.76 -31.64
C LYS A 901 23.75 9.58 -30.69
N ASP A 902 23.95 8.37 -31.22
CA ASP A 902 24.03 7.18 -30.39
C ASP A 902 25.26 7.28 -29.48
N ASP A 903 25.03 7.11 -28.19
CA ASP A 903 26.06 6.97 -27.18
C ASP A 903 26.31 5.47 -26.96
N PHE A 904 27.44 4.95 -27.42
CA PHE A 904 27.81 3.54 -27.20
C PHE A 904 27.99 3.21 -25.72
N GLU A 905 28.11 4.20 -24.84
CA GLU A 905 28.14 3.98 -23.39
C GLU A 905 26.76 3.78 -22.78
N ARG A 906 25.70 4.28 -23.43
CA ARG A 906 24.29 4.15 -23.04
C ARG A 906 23.45 3.90 -24.30
N PRO A 907 23.55 2.71 -24.91
CA PRO A 907 23.01 2.46 -26.24
C PRO A 907 21.49 2.64 -26.26
N SER A 908 21.01 3.40 -27.24
CA SER A 908 19.57 3.64 -27.48
C SER A 908 18.90 2.56 -28.31
N TYR A 909 19.65 1.83 -29.15
CA TYR A 909 19.14 0.86 -30.13
C TYR A 909 17.91 1.42 -30.89
N PRO A 910 18.09 2.45 -31.72
CA PRO A 910 16.98 3.19 -32.30
C PRO A 910 16.20 2.31 -33.29
N THR A 911 14.96 1.99 -32.94
CA THR A 911 14.04 1.25 -33.80
C THR A 911 13.27 2.25 -34.66
N PRO A 912 13.38 2.20 -36.00
CA PRO A 912 12.64 3.10 -36.87
C PRO A 912 11.12 2.93 -36.69
N ASN A 913 10.39 4.04 -36.54
CA ASN A 913 8.97 3.99 -36.19
C ASN A 913 8.10 3.24 -37.19
N ARG A 914 8.51 3.18 -38.48
CA ARG A 914 7.80 2.41 -39.52
C ARG A 914 7.66 0.91 -39.24
N PHE A 915 8.46 0.35 -38.33
CA PHE A 915 8.38 -1.05 -37.92
C PHE A 915 7.56 -1.26 -36.64
N LEU A 916 7.00 -0.19 -36.07
CA LEU A 916 6.23 -0.19 -34.84
C LEU A 916 4.82 0.27 -35.19
N LYS A 917 3.89 -0.68 -35.31
CA LYS A 917 2.54 -0.47 -35.89
C LYS A 917 1.77 0.68 -35.23
N TYR A 918 1.82 0.77 -33.91
CA TYR A 918 1.09 1.78 -33.15
C TYR A 918 1.90 3.04 -32.85
N LYS A 919 3.14 3.13 -33.33
CA LYS A 919 3.98 4.30 -33.14
C LYS A 919 3.78 5.31 -34.27
N MET A 920 3.70 6.59 -33.90
CA MET A 920 3.52 7.68 -34.85
C MET A 920 4.74 7.82 -35.78
N SER A 921 4.56 8.52 -36.91
CA SER A 921 5.70 8.86 -37.78
C SER A 921 6.74 9.68 -37.00
N GLU A 922 8.02 9.64 -37.40
CA GLU A 922 9.09 10.35 -36.68
C GLU A 922 8.84 11.87 -36.62
N GLU A 923 8.29 12.46 -37.69
CA GLU A 923 7.94 13.88 -37.75
C GLU A 923 6.78 14.20 -36.79
N ASP A 924 5.74 13.37 -36.78
CA ASP A 924 4.59 13.56 -35.91
C ASP A 924 4.93 13.31 -34.43
N GLU A 925 5.86 12.37 -34.13
CA GLU A 925 6.33 12.09 -32.77
C GLU A 925 7.03 13.31 -32.17
N ILE A 926 7.93 13.97 -32.93
CA ILE A 926 8.61 15.18 -32.44
C ILE A 926 7.60 16.30 -32.15
N ASN A 927 6.63 16.50 -33.05
CA ASN A 927 5.58 17.49 -32.84
C ASN A 927 4.72 17.14 -31.61
N ALA A 928 4.34 15.87 -31.45
CA ALA A 928 3.59 15.39 -30.30
C ALA A 928 4.36 15.58 -28.98
N LEU A 929 5.66 15.29 -28.95
CA LEU A 929 6.52 15.48 -27.77
C LEU A 929 6.66 16.96 -27.40
N ASN A 930 6.78 17.85 -28.39
CA ASN A 930 6.81 19.29 -28.13
C ASN A 930 5.47 19.79 -27.56
N HIS A 931 4.33 19.34 -28.10
CA HIS A 931 3.02 19.64 -27.54
C HIS A 931 2.81 19.05 -26.14
N GLU A 932 3.38 17.87 -25.87
CA GLU A 932 3.36 17.29 -24.53
C GLU A 932 4.12 18.15 -23.52
N GLU A 933 5.25 18.75 -23.89
CA GLU A 933 5.97 19.68 -23.01
C GLU A 933 5.15 20.94 -22.68
N GLU A 934 4.34 21.42 -23.62
CA GLU A 934 3.39 22.50 -23.35
C GLU A 934 2.33 22.06 -22.32
N ARG A 935 1.83 20.82 -22.44
CA ARG A 935 0.91 20.21 -21.48
C ARG A 935 1.57 19.97 -20.12
N ILE A 936 2.87 19.65 -20.04
CA ILE A 936 3.57 19.50 -18.77
C ILE A 936 3.55 20.82 -17.98
N VAL A 937 3.74 21.97 -18.63
CA VAL A 937 3.61 23.28 -17.96
C VAL A 937 2.18 23.51 -17.46
N TYR A 938 1.17 23.21 -18.29
CA TYR A 938 -0.23 23.29 -17.91
C TYR A 938 -0.57 22.37 -16.71
N VAL A 939 -0.10 21.13 -16.72
CA VAL A 939 -0.28 20.18 -15.62
C VAL A 939 0.37 20.70 -14.34
N ALA A 940 1.59 21.23 -14.41
CA ALA A 940 2.30 21.80 -13.25
C ALA A 940 1.50 22.95 -12.61
N ASN A 941 1.07 23.91 -13.42
CA ASN A 941 0.37 25.10 -12.96
C ASN A 941 -1.01 24.78 -12.39
N THR A 942 -1.72 23.82 -12.98
CA THR A 942 -3.08 23.41 -12.54
C THR A 942 -3.08 22.51 -11.30
N ARG A 943 -1.91 22.23 -10.70
CA ARG A 943 -1.84 21.63 -9.36
C ARG A 943 -2.12 22.65 -8.25
N ALA A 944 -2.05 23.95 -8.56
CA ALA A 944 -2.27 25.04 -7.63
C ALA A 944 -3.77 25.28 -7.38
N GLU A 945 -4.16 25.38 -6.12
CA GLU A 945 -5.51 25.79 -5.73
C GLU A 945 -5.61 27.31 -5.62
N GLU A 946 -4.70 27.96 -4.90
CA GLU A 946 -4.83 29.39 -4.59
C GLU A 946 -3.70 30.26 -5.13
N LEU A 947 -2.44 29.86 -4.87
CA LEU A 947 -1.25 30.63 -5.22
C LEU A 947 -0.34 29.87 -6.17
N LEU A 948 -0.07 30.47 -7.32
CA LEU A 948 0.89 29.98 -8.32
C LEU A 948 2.05 30.95 -8.45
N ILE A 949 3.27 30.46 -8.27
CA ILE A 949 4.51 31.18 -8.51
C ILE A 949 5.27 30.48 -9.63
N LEU A 950 5.54 31.21 -10.71
CA LEU A 950 6.40 30.79 -11.80
C LEU A 950 7.80 31.30 -11.51
N SER A 951 8.76 30.39 -11.30
CA SER A 951 10.15 30.76 -11.02
C SER A 951 11.02 30.54 -12.26
N ALA A 952 11.60 31.63 -12.73
CA ALA A 952 12.33 31.71 -13.99
C ALA A 952 13.80 32.09 -13.77
N VAL A 953 14.70 31.39 -14.45
CA VAL A 953 16.12 31.71 -14.42
C VAL A 953 16.53 32.38 -15.73
N GLN A 954 17.10 33.58 -15.63
CA GLN A 954 17.51 34.39 -16.78
C GLN A 954 18.50 33.63 -17.68
N SER A 955 18.26 33.70 -18.99
CA SER A 955 19.19 33.15 -19.97
C SER A 955 20.35 34.13 -20.19
N ARG A 956 21.58 33.63 -20.33
CA ARG A 956 22.76 34.44 -20.71
C ARG A 956 22.71 34.93 -22.18
N ILE A 957 21.70 34.48 -22.95
CA ILE A 957 21.46 34.83 -24.36
C ILE A 957 20.41 35.96 -24.40
N SER A 958 20.30 36.69 -25.52
CA SER A 958 19.53 37.93 -25.75
C SER A 958 18.03 37.98 -25.38
N HIS A 959 17.47 36.93 -24.76
CA HIS A 959 16.09 36.90 -24.27
C HIS A 959 16.14 36.84 -22.72
N PRO A 960 15.77 37.92 -22.01
CA PRO A 960 15.92 38.01 -20.56
C PRO A 960 15.01 37.01 -19.82
N ILE A 961 13.92 36.56 -20.43
CA ILE A 961 12.93 35.64 -19.86
C ILE A 961 12.77 34.44 -20.84
N PRO A 962 12.57 33.19 -20.37
CA PRO A 962 12.27 32.03 -21.22
C PRO A 962 11.15 32.28 -22.24
N SER A 963 11.24 31.71 -23.44
CA SER A 963 10.25 31.90 -24.52
C SER A 963 8.81 31.54 -24.14
N VAL A 964 8.64 30.54 -23.26
CA VAL A 964 7.34 30.17 -22.70
C VAL A 964 6.71 31.34 -21.91
N LEU A 965 7.51 32.10 -21.17
CA LEU A 965 7.09 33.30 -20.43
C LEU A 965 6.91 34.52 -21.32
N GLU A 966 7.67 34.66 -22.40
CA GLU A 966 7.37 35.67 -23.42
C GLU A 966 6.01 35.42 -24.08
N SER A 967 5.67 34.15 -24.39
CA SER A 967 4.31 33.83 -24.86
C SER A 967 3.24 34.18 -23.84
N PHE A 968 3.50 33.93 -22.55
CA PHE A 968 2.59 34.34 -21.48
C PHE A 968 2.47 35.88 -21.38
N GLU A 969 3.53 36.67 -21.48
CA GLU A 969 3.39 38.13 -21.42
C GLU A 969 2.69 38.71 -22.67
N ASN A 970 2.94 38.13 -23.85
CA ASN A 970 2.30 38.56 -25.10
C ASN A 970 0.79 38.29 -25.13
N ASP A 971 0.35 37.15 -24.60
CA ASP A 971 -1.05 36.72 -24.64
C ASP A 971 -1.89 37.30 -23.47
N PHE A 972 -1.25 37.69 -22.36
CA PHE A 972 -1.95 38.04 -21.10
C PHE A 972 -1.69 39.46 -20.58
N GLY A 973 -0.68 40.16 -21.10
CA GLY A 973 -0.15 41.38 -20.48
C GLY A 973 0.90 41.07 -19.40
N GLU A 974 1.30 42.10 -18.64
CA GLU A 974 2.38 41.98 -17.66
C GLU A 974 1.99 41.06 -16.49
N ILE A 975 2.73 39.96 -16.29
CA ILE A 975 2.57 39.05 -15.14
C ILE A 975 3.03 39.79 -13.87
N ALA A 976 2.31 39.61 -12.76
CA ALA A 976 2.69 40.24 -11.50
C ALA A 976 4.05 39.73 -11.02
N ARG A 977 5.03 40.61 -10.86
CA ARG A 977 6.36 40.24 -10.33
C ARG A 977 6.33 40.17 -8.81
N ILE A 978 7.08 39.24 -8.24
CA ILE A 978 7.29 39.13 -6.80
C ILE A 978 8.78 39.11 -6.49
N GLU A 979 9.20 40.01 -5.59
CA GLU A 979 10.51 39.93 -4.96
C GLU A 979 10.42 39.11 -3.66
N PRO A 980 11.51 38.46 -3.22
CA PRO A 980 11.50 37.65 -2.00
C PRO A 980 10.98 38.41 -0.75
N ASP A 981 11.21 39.73 -0.69
CA ASP A 981 10.78 40.60 0.42
C ASP A 981 9.30 41.03 0.34
N ASP A 982 8.60 40.76 -0.77
CA ASP A 982 7.23 41.24 -1.01
C ASP A 982 6.13 40.30 -0.46
N VAL A 983 6.52 39.22 0.23
CA VAL A 983 5.61 38.16 0.71
C VAL A 983 4.50 38.71 1.63
N ASP A 984 4.75 39.78 2.38
CA ASP A 984 3.75 40.44 3.23
C ASP A 984 2.53 40.93 2.44
N LYS A 985 2.73 41.27 1.17
CA LYS A 985 1.69 41.77 0.25
C LYS A 985 0.80 40.67 -0.30
N LEU A 986 1.19 39.40 -0.15
CA LEU A 986 0.39 38.26 -0.59
C LEU A 986 -0.86 38.11 0.28
N LYS A 987 -1.96 37.63 -0.31
CA LYS A 987 -3.15 37.28 0.47
C LYS A 987 -2.87 36.02 1.28
N LYS A 988 -3.52 35.89 2.45
CA LYS A 988 -3.50 34.63 3.20
C LYS A 988 -4.19 33.56 2.33
N VAL A 989 -3.52 32.44 2.20
CA VAL A 989 -4.03 31.23 1.55
C VAL A 989 -4.90 30.51 2.57
N THR A 990 -6.09 30.08 2.17
CA THR A 990 -6.89 29.21 3.02
C THR A 990 -6.30 27.81 2.96
N SER A 991 -5.76 27.32 4.07
CA SER A 991 -5.47 25.88 4.17
C SER A 991 -6.81 25.16 4.16
N TYR A 992 -7.22 24.64 3.01
CA TYR A 992 -8.22 23.59 3.03
C TYR A 992 -7.61 22.44 3.83
N MET A 993 -8.35 21.90 4.80
CA MET A 993 -7.90 20.71 5.53
C MET A 993 -7.39 19.73 4.49
N HIS A 994 -6.07 19.46 4.49
CA HIS A 994 -5.57 18.26 3.88
C HIS A 994 -6.48 17.18 4.44
N ARG A 995 -7.32 16.58 3.57
CA ARG A 995 -8.03 15.37 3.92
C ARG A 995 -6.89 14.44 4.27
N GLU A 996 -6.63 14.27 5.56
CA GLU A 996 -5.81 13.19 6.03
C GLU A 996 -6.40 11.99 5.31
N SER A 997 -5.63 11.44 4.38
CA SER A 997 -5.80 10.06 4.06
C SER A 997 -5.47 9.37 5.38
N ASN A 998 -6.47 9.28 6.26
CA ASN A 998 -6.63 8.14 7.11
C ASN A 998 -6.72 7.00 6.12
N LEU A 999 -5.55 6.56 5.65
CA LEU A 999 -5.35 5.28 5.01
C LEU A 999 -5.99 4.36 6.02
N PHE A 1000 -7.19 3.87 5.70
CA PHE A 1000 -7.89 2.97 6.60
C PHE A 1000 -6.91 1.87 6.94
N ARG A 1001 -6.73 1.63 8.24
CA ARG A 1001 -5.74 0.69 8.70
C ARG A 1001 -6.36 -0.68 8.45
N GLN A 1002 -6.03 -1.26 7.30
CA GLN A 1002 -6.50 -2.57 6.90
C GLN A 1002 -5.64 -3.62 7.58
N ILE A 1003 -6.28 -4.63 8.14
CA ILE A 1003 -5.57 -5.79 8.68
C ILE A 1003 -6.20 -7.05 8.11
N GLU A 1004 -5.39 -7.92 7.51
CA GLU A 1004 -5.83 -9.25 7.13
C GLU A 1004 -6.03 -10.11 8.39
N PHE A 1005 -7.27 -10.54 8.61
CA PHE A 1005 -7.71 -11.37 9.73
C PHE A 1005 -6.93 -12.68 9.82
N GLU A 1006 -6.66 -13.31 8.66
CA GLU A 1006 -5.84 -14.52 8.58
C GLU A 1006 -4.43 -14.28 9.15
N ASN A 1007 -3.81 -13.12 8.86
CA ASN A 1007 -2.48 -12.78 9.39
C ASN A 1007 -2.51 -12.48 10.89
N ILE A 1008 -3.59 -11.88 11.42
CA ILE A 1008 -3.77 -11.71 12.88
C ILE A 1008 -3.72 -13.07 13.56
N LEU A 1009 -4.53 -13.99 13.08
CA LEU A 1009 -4.60 -15.29 13.69
C LEU A 1009 -3.28 -16.05 13.46
N GLU A 1010 -2.81 -16.21 12.22
CA GLU A 1010 -1.64 -17.04 11.86
C GLU A 1010 -0.33 -16.52 12.46
N ASP A 1011 -0.11 -15.21 12.48
CA ASP A 1011 1.18 -14.63 12.84
C ASP A 1011 1.15 -13.93 14.21
N TYR A 1012 0.14 -13.10 14.50
CA TYR A 1012 0.14 -12.30 15.74
C TYR A 1012 -0.07 -13.17 16.98
N LEU A 1013 -1.03 -14.11 16.95
CA LEU A 1013 -1.29 -14.98 18.11
C LEU A 1013 -0.11 -15.90 18.43
N ASN A 1014 0.58 -16.37 17.39
CA ASN A 1014 1.77 -17.18 17.56
C ASN A 1014 2.91 -16.36 18.16
N CYS A 1015 3.20 -15.19 17.58
CA CYS A 1015 4.19 -14.26 18.13
C CYS A 1015 3.97 -12.84 17.55
N PRO A 1016 3.58 -11.85 18.37
CA PRO A 1016 3.41 -10.47 17.93
C PRO A 1016 4.65 -9.90 17.25
N LEU A 1017 5.86 -10.23 17.73
CA LEU A 1017 7.10 -9.81 17.07
C LEU A 1017 7.23 -10.40 15.65
N LYS A 1018 6.88 -11.68 15.45
CA LYS A 1018 6.89 -12.31 14.12
C LYS A 1018 5.90 -11.59 13.20
N TYR A 1019 4.69 -11.29 13.69
CA TYR A 1019 3.71 -10.50 12.95
C TYR A 1019 4.27 -9.14 12.55
N ASN A 1020 4.93 -8.42 13.47
CA ASN A 1020 5.54 -7.13 13.15
C ASN A 1020 6.59 -7.25 12.05
N LEU A 1021 7.48 -8.25 12.15
CA LEU A 1021 8.51 -8.50 11.16
C LEU A 1021 7.93 -8.81 9.78
N GLU A 1022 6.97 -9.73 9.68
CA GLU A 1022 6.44 -10.19 8.39
C GLU A 1022 5.38 -9.25 7.79
N ASN A 1023 4.47 -8.71 8.59
CA ASN A 1023 3.29 -8.00 8.09
C ASN A 1023 3.46 -6.47 8.10
N ASN A 1024 4.07 -5.90 9.14
CA ASN A 1024 4.26 -4.45 9.22
C ASN A 1024 5.57 -3.99 8.57
N LEU A 1025 6.66 -4.73 8.82
CA LEU A 1025 7.99 -4.40 8.32
C LEU A 1025 8.31 -5.11 7.00
N CYS A 1026 7.61 -6.20 6.67
CA CYS A 1026 7.76 -6.97 5.44
C CYS A 1026 9.09 -7.73 5.28
N TYR A 1027 9.71 -8.15 6.38
CA TYR A 1027 10.86 -9.07 6.37
C TYR A 1027 10.48 -10.40 5.72
N GLN A 1028 11.33 -10.88 4.82
CA GLN A 1028 11.12 -12.16 4.15
C GLN A 1028 11.58 -13.34 5.00
N ASN A 1029 10.79 -14.39 5.00
CA ASN A 1029 11.05 -15.57 5.79
C ASN A 1029 11.85 -16.64 4.99
N PRO A 1030 13.02 -17.09 5.47
CA PRO A 1030 13.91 -17.99 4.74
C PRO A 1030 13.43 -19.45 4.61
N LYS A 1031 12.38 -19.88 5.31
CA LYS A 1031 11.95 -21.31 5.35
C LYS A 1031 10.46 -21.53 5.13
N ASN A 1032 9.76 -20.61 4.47
CA ASN A 1032 8.31 -20.66 4.40
C ASN A 1032 7.72 -21.61 3.32
N ILE A 1033 8.16 -22.87 3.30
CA ILE A 1033 7.64 -23.92 2.41
C ILE A 1033 6.14 -24.12 2.65
N ASN A 1034 5.67 -24.09 3.90
CA ASN A 1034 4.26 -24.30 4.22
C ASN A 1034 3.36 -23.13 3.77
N LYS A 1035 3.71 -21.86 4.05
CA LYS A 1035 2.93 -20.70 3.55
C LYS A 1035 2.95 -20.66 2.02
N PHE A 1036 4.09 -20.98 1.39
CA PHE A 1036 4.17 -21.14 -0.06
C PHE A 1036 3.21 -22.23 -0.55
N ILE A 1037 3.27 -23.44 0.00
CA ILE A 1037 2.40 -24.56 -0.38
C ILE A 1037 0.93 -24.20 -0.17
N ASN A 1038 0.55 -23.63 0.97
CA ASN A 1038 -0.83 -23.21 1.28
C ASN A 1038 -1.33 -22.16 0.28
N SER A 1039 -0.49 -21.19 -0.10
CA SER A 1039 -0.85 -20.23 -1.14
C SER A 1039 -1.10 -20.91 -2.50
N LYS A 1040 -0.35 -21.97 -2.84
CA LYS A 1040 -0.56 -22.72 -4.09
C LYS A 1040 -1.77 -23.63 -4.02
N LEU A 1041 -2.05 -24.18 -2.85
CA LEU A 1041 -3.26 -24.94 -2.60
C LEU A 1041 -4.50 -24.06 -2.81
N LYS A 1042 -4.54 -22.85 -2.23
CA LYS A 1042 -5.62 -21.88 -2.46
C LYS A 1042 -5.80 -21.59 -3.96
N VAL A 1043 -4.70 -21.39 -4.69
CA VAL A 1043 -4.77 -21.17 -6.15
C VAL A 1043 -5.36 -22.38 -6.89
N LEU A 1044 -4.92 -23.60 -6.58
CA LEU A 1044 -5.44 -24.83 -7.20
C LEU A 1044 -6.93 -25.03 -6.92
N LEU A 1045 -7.36 -24.81 -5.67
CA LEU A 1045 -8.76 -24.90 -5.27
C LEU A 1045 -9.61 -23.84 -5.98
N ASN A 1046 -9.14 -22.60 -6.07
CA ASN A 1046 -9.82 -21.54 -6.81
C ASN A 1046 -9.96 -21.89 -8.30
N THR A 1047 -8.93 -22.47 -8.91
CA THR A 1047 -8.98 -22.92 -10.31
C THR A 1047 -10.05 -23.99 -10.53
N ILE A 1048 -10.13 -25.02 -9.67
CA ILE A 1048 -11.11 -26.09 -9.88
C ILE A 1048 -12.56 -25.65 -9.59
N HIS A 1049 -12.75 -24.73 -8.64
CA HIS A 1049 -14.06 -24.17 -8.31
C HIS A 1049 -14.54 -23.08 -9.28
N ASN A 1050 -13.65 -22.54 -10.13
CA ASN A 1050 -13.99 -21.45 -11.04
C ASN A 1050 -14.98 -21.90 -12.12
N PRO A 1051 -16.25 -21.45 -12.08
CA PRO A 1051 -17.27 -21.85 -13.05
C PRO A 1051 -16.99 -21.31 -14.46
N LYS A 1052 -16.18 -20.23 -14.58
CA LYS A 1052 -15.80 -19.64 -15.87
C LYS A 1052 -14.88 -20.52 -16.69
N LEU A 1053 -14.26 -21.57 -16.12
CA LEU A 1053 -13.46 -22.51 -16.92
C LEU A 1053 -14.33 -23.55 -17.65
N GLN A 1054 -15.60 -23.74 -17.26
CA GLN A 1054 -16.54 -24.69 -17.89
C GLN A 1054 -15.96 -26.10 -18.10
N LYS A 1055 -15.11 -26.55 -17.16
CA LYS A 1055 -14.40 -27.82 -17.24
C LYS A 1055 -14.94 -28.78 -16.20
N ASP A 1056 -15.35 -29.98 -16.63
CA ASP A 1056 -15.61 -31.09 -15.71
C ASP A 1056 -14.26 -31.76 -15.39
N TRP A 1057 -13.66 -31.36 -14.27
CA TRP A 1057 -12.32 -31.80 -13.92
C TRP A 1057 -12.28 -33.31 -13.66
N THR A 1058 -11.54 -34.03 -14.49
CA THR A 1058 -11.21 -35.43 -14.24
C THR A 1058 -9.97 -35.54 -13.35
N ARG A 1059 -9.72 -36.73 -12.79
CA ARG A 1059 -8.48 -37.00 -12.04
C ARG A 1059 -7.23 -36.73 -12.88
N GLU A 1060 -7.28 -37.01 -14.19
CA GLU A 1060 -6.17 -36.73 -15.11
C GLU A 1060 -5.98 -35.23 -15.34
N ASP A 1061 -7.06 -34.46 -15.44
CA ASP A 1061 -6.99 -33.00 -15.57
C ASP A 1061 -6.37 -32.34 -14.33
N ILE A 1062 -6.81 -32.75 -13.13
CA ILE A 1062 -6.26 -32.24 -11.86
C ILE A 1062 -4.78 -32.63 -11.74
N HIS A 1063 -4.41 -33.85 -12.15
CA HIS A 1063 -3.01 -34.27 -12.20
C HIS A 1063 -2.17 -33.36 -13.10
N ASN A 1064 -2.66 -33.07 -14.30
CA ASN A 1064 -1.97 -32.20 -15.24
C ASN A 1064 -1.84 -30.78 -14.70
N LEU A 1065 -2.92 -30.23 -14.12
CA LEU A 1065 -2.93 -28.91 -13.48
C LEU A 1065 -1.88 -28.83 -12.36
N VAL A 1066 -1.88 -29.77 -11.41
CA VAL A 1066 -0.91 -29.79 -10.31
C VAL A 1066 0.51 -29.96 -10.86
N SER A 1067 0.71 -30.84 -11.84
CA SER A 1067 2.01 -31.02 -12.49
C SER A 1067 2.48 -29.72 -13.16
N GLU A 1068 1.60 -28.98 -13.82
CA GLU A 1068 1.93 -27.70 -14.48
C GLU A 1068 2.21 -26.60 -13.47
N VAL A 1069 1.41 -26.48 -12.41
CA VAL A 1069 1.68 -25.59 -11.29
C VAL A 1069 3.03 -25.94 -10.64
N VAL A 1070 3.38 -27.21 -10.48
CA VAL A 1070 4.69 -27.62 -9.97
C VAL A 1070 5.82 -27.29 -10.95
N LYS A 1071 5.58 -27.42 -12.27
CA LYS A 1071 6.55 -27.10 -13.33
C LYS A 1071 6.78 -25.60 -13.48
N SER A 1072 5.75 -24.77 -13.29
CA SER A 1072 5.87 -23.29 -13.38
C SER A 1072 6.78 -22.70 -12.30
N TYR A 1073 7.11 -23.49 -11.27
CA TYR A 1073 8.16 -23.16 -10.30
C TYR A 1073 9.41 -24.00 -10.56
N SER A 1074 10.16 -23.64 -11.61
CA SER A 1074 11.42 -24.32 -12.00
C SER A 1074 12.46 -24.38 -10.86
N PHE A 1075 12.33 -23.50 -9.87
CA PHE A 1075 13.17 -23.34 -8.68
C PHE A 1075 12.70 -24.07 -7.41
N ALA A 1076 11.55 -24.74 -7.42
CA ALA A 1076 11.10 -25.54 -6.28
C ALA A 1076 12.09 -26.71 -6.02
N SER A 1077 12.49 -26.89 -4.76
CA SER A 1077 13.34 -28.02 -4.37
C SER A 1077 12.62 -29.34 -4.65
N GLU A 1078 13.36 -30.43 -4.85
CA GLU A 1078 12.74 -31.75 -5.13
C GLU A 1078 11.79 -32.17 -3.98
N SER A 1079 12.12 -31.81 -2.73
CA SER A 1079 11.26 -32.00 -1.57
C SER A 1079 9.94 -31.21 -1.67
N MET A 1080 9.99 -29.94 -2.07
CA MET A 1080 8.79 -29.12 -2.27
C MET A 1080 7.95 -29.64 -3.44
N LYS A 1081 8.59 -30.03 -4.54
CA LYS A 1081 7.92 -30.62 -5.69
C LYS A 1081 7.20 -31.90 -5.29
N ASN A 1082 7.80 -32.72 -4.43
CA ASN A 1082 7.17 -33.92 -3.91
C ASN A 1082 5.99 -33.60 -2.97
N GLN A 1083 6.12 -32.64 -2.06
CA GLN A 1083 5.00 -32.22 -1.19
C GLN A 1083 3.84 -31.61 -1.98
N LEU A 1084 4.10 -30.83 -3.03
CA LEU A 1084 3.06 -30.31 -3.93
C LEU A 1084 2.43 -31.42 -4.77
N LYS A 1085 3.20 -32.45 -5.16
CA LYS A 1085 2.67 -33.64 -5.82
C LYS A 1085 1.83 -34.50 -4.88
N GLU A 1086 2.14 -34.57 -3.59
CA GLU A 1086 1.32 -35.28 -2.60
C GLU A 1086 -0.08 -34.64 -2.48
N LEU A 1087 -0.22 -33.34 -2.73
CA LEU A 1087 -1.53 -32.66 -2.77
C LEU A 1087 -2.41 -33.09 -3.94
N PHE A 1088 -1.84 -33.67 -5.01
CA PHE A 1088 -2.63 -34.04 -6.19
C PHE A 1088 -3.74 -35.03 -5.83
N ASP A 1089 -3.40 -36.11 -5.12
CA ASP A 1089 -4.39 -37.13 -4.78
C ASP A 1089 -5.46 -36.55 -3.86
N HIS A 1090 -5.08 -35.71 -2.91
CA HIS A 1090 -6.01 -35.09 -1.97
C HIS A 1090 -6.98 -34.11 -2.64
N ILE A 1091 -6.51 -33.26 -3.55
CA ILE A 1091 -7.39 -32.33 -4.29
C ILE A 1091 -8.31 -33.10 -5.24
N ALA A 1092 -7.79 -34.13 -5.91
CA ALA A 1092 -8.59 -34.94 -6.81
C ALA A 1092 -9.66 -35.75 -6.07
N ASP A 1093 -9.31 -36.34 -4.92
CA ASP A 1093 -10.25 -37.08 -4.08
C ASP A 1093 -11.33 -36.12 -3.53
N TYR A 1094 -10.96 -34.93 -3.07
CA TYR A 1094 -11.92 -33.89 -2.67
C TYR A 1094 -12.89 -33.52 -3.80
N TRP A 1095 -12.39 -33.21 -5.00
CA TRP A 1095 -13.23 -32.77 -6.11
C TRP A 1095 -14.22 -33.87 -6.52
N LEU A 1096 -13.75 -35.12 -6.60
CA LEU A 1096 -14.57 -36.25 -7.02
C LEU A 1096 -15.60 -36.68 -5.97
N ASP A 1097 -15.26 -36.58 -4.68
CA ASP A 1097 -16.14 -37.04 -3.59
C ASP A 1097 -17.11 -35.94 -3.12
N TYR A 1098 -16.73 -34.66 -3.24
CA TYR A 1098 -17.52 -33.52 -2.75
C TYR A 1098 -17.70 -32.42 -3.81
N GLY A 1099 -16.59 -31.83 -4.29
CA GLY A 1099 -16.59 -30.56 -5.03
C GLY A 1099 -17.48 -30.53 -6.27
N LYS A 1100 -17.50 -31.63 -7.03
CA LYS A 1100 -18.25 -31.76 -8.29
C LYS A 1100 -19.77 -31.63 -8.13
N GLU A 1101 -20.31 -32.00 -6.97
CA GLU A 1101 -21.75 -31.99 -6.70
C GLU A 1101 -22.25 -30.68 -6.07
N TYR A 1102 -21.34 -29.74 -5.77
CA TYR A 1102 -21.71 -28.48 -5.15
C TYR A 1102 -22.33 -27.48 -6.13
N ASP A 1103 -23.42 -26.85 -5.70
CA ASP A 1103 -23.95 -25.64 -6.30
C ASP A 1103 -23.17 -24.44 -5.74
N ILE A 1104 -22.08 -24.08 -6.42
CA ILE A 1104 -21.14 -23.04 -5.98
C ILE A 1104 -21.79 -21.67 -6.17
N VAL A 1105 -21.95 -20.93 -5.06
CA VAL A 1105 -22.42 -19.54 -5.07
C VAL A 1105 -21.25 -18.61 -5.42
N ASP A 1106 -20.16 -18.74 -4.67
CA ASP A 1106 -18.95 -17.94 -4.87
C ASP A 1106 -17.73 -18.66 -4.28
N TYR A 1107 -16.53 -18.22 -4.64
CA TYR A 1107 -15.25 -18.77 -4.20
C TYR A 1107 -14.23 -17.66 -4.00
N SER A 1108 -13.31 -17.82 -3.04
CA SER A 1108 -12.36 -16.77 -2.67
C SER A 1108 -13.07 -15.43 -2.39
N TYR A 1109 -14.23 -15.49 -1.73
CA TYR A 1109 -15.13 -14.37 -1.51
C TYR A 1109 -14.58 -13.43 -0.41
N PRO A 1110 -14.26 -12.17 -0.74
CA PRO A 1110 -13.71 -11.23 0.23
C PRO A 1110 -14.79 -10.77 1.21
N VAL A 1111 -14.44 -10.72 2.49
CA VAL A 1111 -15.28 -10.19 3.57
C VAL A 1111 -14.51 -9.20 4.41
N SER A 1112 -15.19 -8.22 4.99
CA SER A 1112 -14.58 -7.21 5.85
C SER A 1112 -15.50 -6.87 7.02
N LEU A 1113 -14.91 -6.66 8.20
CA LEU A 1113 -15.60 -6.16 9.38
C LEU A 1113 -14.85 -4.93 9.92
N GLU A 1114 -15.59 -3.87 10.23
CA GLU A 1114 -15.01 -2.67 10.84
C GLU A 1114 -14.93 -2.86 12.37
N ILE A 1115 -13.72 -2.77 12.92
CA ILE A 1115 -13.44 -2.92 14.36
C ILE A 1115 -12.54 -1.76 14.79
N ASP A 1116 -13.04 -0.90 15.68
CA ASP A 1116 -12.31 0.27 16.22
C ASP A 1116 -11.65 1.16 15.14
N GLY A 1117 -12.32 1.34 14.00
CA GLY A 1117 -11.81 2.14 12.87
C GLY A 1117 -10.79 1.41 11.97
N TYR A 1118 -10.57 0.12 12.19
CA TYR A 1118 -9.79 -0.76 11.32
C TYR A 1118 -10.72 -1.63 10.48
N ASP A 1119 -10.44 -1.73 9.18
CA ASP A 1119 -11.11 -2.71 8.32
C ASP A 1119 -10.34 -4.04 8.43
N VAL A 1120 -10.90 -4.96 9.20
CA VAL A 1120 -10.37 -6.33 9.33
C VAL A 1120 -10.89 -7.10 8.11
N ASN A 1121 -9.99 -7.62 7.28
CA ASN A 1121 -10.32 -8.24 5.99
C ASN A 1121 -10.07 -9.75 6.03
N GLY A 1122 -10.94 -10.54 5.41
CA GLY A 1122 -10.76 -11.99 5.26
C GLY A 1122 -11.26 -12.49 3.92
N ILE A 1123 -10.97 -13.77 3.62
CA ILE A 1123 -11.37 -14.40 2.36
C ILE A 1123 -12.01 -15.75 2.69
N ILE A 1124 -13.28 -15.90 2.34
CA ILE A 1124 -13.99 -17.18 2.43
C ILE A 1124 -13.57 -18.03 1.23
N ASP A 1125 -13.02 -19.23 1.47
CA ASP A 1125 -12.51 -20.06 0.38
C ASP A 1125 -13.62 -20.50 -0.57
N LEU A 1126 -14.77 -20.95 -0.05
CA LEU A 1126 -15.89 -21.43 -0.87
C LEU A 1126 -17.25 -21.24 -0.16
N ILE A 1127 -18.24 -20.75 -0.91
CA ILE A 1127 -19.64 -20.61 -0.49
C ILE A 1127 -20.50 -21.51 -1.39
N VAL A 1128 -21.22 -22.45 -0.80
CA VAL A 1128 -22.07 -23.39 -1.53
C VAL A 1128 -23.52 -23.29 -1.08
N LYS A 1129 -24.44 -23.44 -2.02
CA LYS A 1129 -25.88 -23.35 -1.77
C LYS A 1129 -26.45 -24.68 -1.29
N GLU A 1130 -27.34 -24.62 -0.31
CA GLU A 1130 -28.13 -25.76 0.12
C GLU A 1130 -29.53 -25.79 -0.50
N ASN A 1131 -30.13 -26.98 -0.57
CA ASN A 1131 -31.47 -27.20 -1.08
C ASN A 1131 -32.57 -26.45 -0.31
N ASN A 1132 -32.31 -26.05 0.94
CA ASN A 1132 -33.23 -25.28 1.79
C ASN A 1132 -33.17 -23.75 1.54
N GLY A 1133 -32.23 -23.29 0.69
CA GLY A 1133 -32.02 -21.87 0.39
C GLY A 1133 -30.92 -21.20 1.23
N GLY A 1134 -30.39 -21.88 2.25
CA GLY A 1134 -29.23 -21.42 3.01
C GLY A 1134 -27.90 -21.68 2.30
N VAL A 1135 -26.80 -21.25 2.91
CA VAL A 1135 -25.44 -21.45 2.40
C VAL A 1135 -24.54 -22.11 3.43
N ASN A 1136 -23.61 -22.94 2.94
CA ASN A 1136 -22.53 -23.50 3.73
C ASN A 1136 -21.23 -22.79 3.39
N LEU A 1137 -20.48 -22.42 4.43
CA LEU A 1137 -19.15 -21.83 4.29
C LEU A 1137 -18.11 -22.93 4.45
N ILE A 1138 -17.23 -23.11 3.47
CA ILE A 1138 -16.20 -24.14 3.49
C ILE A 1138 -14.83 -23.47 3.57
N HIS A 1139 -14.02 -23.86 4.56
CA HIS A 1139 -12.61 -23.49 4.67
C HIS A 1139 -11.72 -24.74 4.52
N PHE A 1140 -10.63 -24.63 3.75
CA PHE A 1140 -9.77 -25.77 3.44
C PHE A 1140 -8.49 -25.79 4.29
N ILE A 1141 -8.18 -26.95 4.85
CA ILE A 1141 -6.91 -27.23 5.55
C ILE A 1141 -6.20 -28.39 4.87
N ARG A 1142 -4.88 -28.32 4.82
CA ARG A 1142 -4.03 -29.36 4.24
C ARG A 1142 -4.02 -30.65 5.06
N SER A 1143 -3.68 -30.59 6.35
CA SER A 1143 -3.46 -31.80 7.16
C SER A 1143 -4.06 -31.76 8.56
N ARG A 1144 -4.35 -32.93 9.13
CA ARG A 1144 -4.87 -33.01 10.52
C ARG A 1144 -3.85 -32.63 11.60
N ASP A 1145 -2.55 -32.76 11.32
CA ASP A 1145 -1.52 -32.29 12.25
C ASP A 1145 -1.53 -30.75 12.37
N ASP A 1146 -2.07 -30.04 11.37
CA ASP A 1146 -2.35 -28.60 11.46
C ASP A 1146 -3.52 -28.30 12.44
N ILE A 1147 -4.41 -29.26 12.72
CA ILE A 1147 -5.59 -29.06 13.60
C ILE A 1147 -5.26 -29.28 15.08
N ARG A 1148 -4.33 -30.20 15.41
CA ARG A 1148 -4.03 -30.56 16.81
C ARG A 1148 -3.50 -29.40 17.65
N ASN A 1149 -2.89 -28.40 17.02
CA ASN A 1149 -2.38 -27.19 17.67
C ASN A 1149 -3.30 -25.96 17.49
N TYR A 1150 -4.26 -26.00 16.56
CA TYR A 1150 -4.99 -24.82 16.08
C TYR A 1150 -6.51 -25.05 15.89
N HIS A 1151 -7.12 -26.05 16.53
CA HIS A 1151 -8.58 -26.27 16.37
C HIS A 1151 -9.42 -25.03 16.74
N TYR A 1152 -9.10 -24.37 17.86
CA TYR A 1152 -9.76 -23.14 18.29
C TYR A 1152 -9.60 -22.00 17.27
N PHE A 1153 -8.42 -21.92 16.64
CA PHE A 1153 -8.09 -20.90 15.65
C PHE A 1153 -9.00 -20.96 14.41
N TYR A 1154 -9.19 -22.15 13.84
CA TYR A 1154 -10.01 -22.30 12.64
C TYR A 1154 -11.51 -22.13 12.93
N MET A 1155 -11.93 -22.39 14.17
CA MET A 1155 -13.28 -22.04 14.62
C MET A 1155 -13.48 -20.52 14.63
N GLU A 1156 -12.50 -19.75 15.10
CA GLU A 1156 -12.57 -18.29 15.10
C GLU A 1156 -12.55 -17.72 13.66
N ILE A 1157 -11.81 -18.33 12.72
CA ILE A 1157 -11.89 -17.98 11.29
C ILE A 1157 -13.29 -18.12 10.73
N LEU A 1158 -13.86 -19.31 10.84
CA LEU A 1158 -15.19 -19.56 10.30
C LEU A 1158 -16.26 -18.73 11.02
N SER A 1159 -16.09 -18.47 12.31
CA SER A 1159 -16.99 -17.60 13.08
C SER A 1159 -16.90 -16.14 12.61
N TYR A 1160 -15.68 -15.64 12.38
CA TYR A 1160 -15.47 -14.31 11.80
C TYR A 1160 -16.12 -14.20 10.42
N TYR A 1161 -15.93 -15.18 9.54
CA TYR A 1161 -16.58 -15.22 8.21
C TYR A 1161 -18.11 -15.26 8.33
N ALA A 1162 -18.64 -16.03 9.27
CA ALA A 1162 -20.06 -16.09 9.54
C ALA A 1162 -20.62 -14.75 10.04
N TYR A 1163 -19.93 -14.09 10.98
CA TYR A 1163 -20.32 -12.76 11.47
C TYR A 1163 -20.26 -11.72 10.37
N ALA A 1164 -19.18 -11.72 9.58
CA ALA A 1164 -19.03 -10.82 8.45
C ALA A 1164 -20.20 -10.98 7.47
N LEU A 1165 -20.60 -12.21 7.15
CA LEU A 1165 -21.77 -12.43 6.28
C LEU A 1165 -23.12 -12.10 6.94
N LEU A 1166 -23.25 -12.25 8.26
CA LEU A 1166 -24.52 -12.00 8.97
C LEU A 1166 -24.80 -10.53 9.25
N GLU A 1167 -23.78 -9.68 9.41
CA GLU A 1167 -23.98 -8.22 9.49
C GLU A 1167 -24.48 -7.62 8.18
N ASN A 1168 -24.38 -8.38 7.08
CA ASN A 1168 -24.55 -7.90 5.71
C ASN A 1168 -25.90 -8.28 5.05
N ASP A 1169 -26.80 -8.99 5.76
CA ASP A 1169 -28.13 -9.47 5.33
C ASP A 1169 -28.26 -9.81 3.82
N ASP A 1170 -27.96 -11.06 3.44
CA ASP A 1170 -28.44 -11.72 2.19
C ASP A 1170 -28.25 -13.26 2.19
N PHE A 1171 -27.55 -13.82 3.19
CA PHE A 1171 -27.27 -15.26 3.29
C PHE A 1171 -27.75 -15.87 4.61
N GLU A 1172 -28.62 -16.89 4.53
CA GLU A 1172 -28.94 -17.73 5.69
C GLU A 1172 -27.84 -18.79 5.84
N ILE A 1173 -26.94 -18.62 6.82
CA ILE A 1173 -25.86 -19.58 7.06
C ILE A 1173 -26.46 -20.87 7.66
N SER A 1174 -26.37 -21.96 6.89
CA SER A 1174 -26.81 -23.30 7.28
C SER A 1174 -25.76 -24.00 8.16
N SER A 1175 -24.51 -24.06 7.70
CA SER A 1175 -23.41 -24.70 8.43
C SER A 1175 -22.05 -24.09 8.10
N LEU A 1176 -21.10 -24.26 9.02
CA LEU A 1176 -19.70 -23.90 8.86
C LEU A 1176 -18.88 -25.19 8.77
N LEU A 1177 -18.18 -25.39 7.65
CA LEU A 1177 -17.51 -26.64 7.34
C LEU A 1177 -16.00 -26.41 7.21
N LEU A 1178 -15.23 -27.24 7.91
CA LEU A 1178 -13.79 -27.33 7.79
C LEU A 1178 -13.43 -28.58 6.99
N HIS A 1179 -12.93 -28.42 5.76
CA HIS A 1179 -12.52 -29.54 4.92
C HIS A 1179 -11.02 -29.82 5.11
N VAL A 1180 -10.69 -31.05 5.48
CA VAL A 1180 -9.32 -31.51 5.74
C VAL A 1180 -8.91 -32.44 4.60
N LEU A 1181 -7.99 -31.96 3.76
CA LEU A 1181 -7.67 -32.57 2.47
C LEU A 1181 -6.95 -33.92 2.59
N ASP A 1182 -5.99 -34.05 3.51
CA ASP A 1182 -5.24 -35.32 3.67
C ASP A 1182 -6.11 -36.50 4.08
N GLU A 1183 -7.17 -36.24 4.84
CA GLU A 1183 -8.18 -37.22 5.26
C GLU A 1183 -9.41 -37.29 4.34
N ASN A 1184 -9.55 -36.34 3.41
CA ASN A 1184 -10.73 -36.07 2.60
C ASN A 1184 -12.05 -36.07 3.42
N LYS A 1185 -12.09 -35.26 4.49
CA LYS A 1185 -13.21 -35.21 5.45
C LYS A 1185 -13.62 -33.79 5.80
N GLN A 1186 -14.92 -33.60 6.00
CA GLN A 1186 -15.50 -32.36 6.50
C GLN A 1186 -15.86 -32.47 7.98
N TYR A 1187 -15.54 -31.41 8.72
CA TYR A 1187 -15.89 -31.25 10.13
C TYR A 1187 -16.81 -30.04 10.26
N GLU A 1188 -18.00 -30.25 10.82
CA GLU A 1188 -18.94 -29.17 11.09
C GLU A 1188 -18.54 -28.42 12.36
N ILE A 1189 -18.53 -27.09 12.28
CA ILE A 1189 -18.19 -26.19 13.37
C ILE A 1189 -19.47 -25.56 13.93
N SER A 1190 -19.66 -25.67 15.24
CA SER A 1190 -20.78 -25.01 15.92
C SER A 1190 -20.58 -23.50 15.94
N PHE A 1191 -21.61 -22.76 15.52
CA PHE A 1191 -21.62 -21.31 15.52
C PHE A 1191 -22.74 -20.76 16.41
N ASP A 1192 -22.39 -19.92 17.37
CA ASP A 1192 -23.33 -19.23 18.25
C ASP A 1192 -23.35 -17.74 17.89
N LYS A 1193 -24.44 -17.30 17.23
CA LYS A 1193 -24.67 -15.90 16.82
C LYS A 1193 -24.65 -14.90 17.99
N SER A 1194 -24.80 -15.36 19.23
CA SER A 1194 -24.81 -14.49 20.41
C SER A 1194 -23.41 -14.24 21.01
N ASN A 1195 -22.40 -15.02 20.59
CA ASN A 1195 -21.06 -14.98 21.16
C ASN A 1195 -20.18 -13.92 20.50
N LYS A 1196 -20.20 -12.69 21.04
CA LYS A 1196 -19.41 -11.55 20.54
C LYS A 1196 -17.94 -11.51 21.00
N PHE A 1197 -17.41 -12.58 21.60
CA PHE A 1197 -16.05 -12.62 22.14
C PHE A 1197 -14.97 -12.26 21.09
N ILE A 1198 -15.15 -12.67 19.83
CA ILE A 1198 -14.20 -12.37 18.76
C ILE A 1198 -14.02 -10.87 18.51
N PHE A 1199 -15.07 -10.05 18.69
CA PHE A 1199 -14.97 -8.60 18.52
C PHE A 1199 -14.14 -7.96 19.64
N GLU A 1200 -14.37 -8.35 20.90
CA GLU A 1200 -13.59 -7.88 22.05
C GLU A 1200 -12.11 -8.31 21.92
N TYR A 1201 -11.88 -9.51 21.41
CA TYR A 1201 -10.55 -10.05 21.20
C TYR A 1201 -9.78 -9.31 20.09
N LEU A 1202 -10.43 -9.08 18.94
CA LEU A 1202 -9.84 -8.32 17.83
C LEU A 1202 -9.58 -6.86 18.22
N SER A 1203 -10.51 -6.22 18.93
CA SER A 1203 -10.34 -4.88 19.51
C SER A 1203 -9.07 -4.79 20.38
N GLY A 1204 -8.83 -5.79 21.23
CA GLY A 1204 -7.62 -5.87 22.04
C GLY A 1204 -6.33 -5.92 21.21
N ILE A 1205 -6.30 -6.76 20.17
CA ILE A 1205 -5.14 -6.89 19.26
C ILE A 1205 -4.90 -5.59 18.48
N VAL A 1206 -5.95 -5.00 17.92
CA VAL A 1206 -5.89 -3.71 17.24
C VAL A 1206 -5.29 -2.65 18.16
N GLY A 1207 -5.74 -2.58 19.42
CA GLY A 1207 -5.17 -1.67 20.41
C GLY A 1207 -3.68 -1.91 20.72
N HIS A 1208 -3.16 -3.14 20.61
CA HIS A 1208 -1.71 -3.39 20.71
C HIS A 1208 -0.95 -2.95 19.46
N ILE A 1209 -1.50 -3.23 18.28
CA ILE A 1209 -0.94 -2.79 16.98
C ILE A 1209 -0.84 -1.26 16.95
N GLU A 1210 -1.87 -0.54 17.41
CA GLU A 1210 -1.88 0.92 17.52
C GLU A 1210 -0.76 1.49 18.38
N ARG A 1211 -0.38 0.76 19.43
CA ARG A 1211 0.65 1.16 20.40
C ARG A 1211 2.06 0.75 19.97
N ASP A 1212 2.22 0.15 18.78
CA ASP A 1212 3.48 -0.42 18.28
C ASP A 1212 4.05 -1.47 19.28
N ASP A 1213 3.15 -2.20 19.95
CA ASP A 1213 3.46 -3.15 21.03
C ASP A 1213 3.44 -4.59 20.52
N TYR A 1214 4.64 -5.15 20.31
CA TYR A 1214 4.84 -6.48 19.74
C TYR A 1214 5.73 -7.35 20.65
N PRO A 1215 5.19 -7.83 21.79
CA PRO A 1215 5.94 -8.66 22.71
C PRO A 1215 6.33 -10.00 22.07
N ILE A 1216 7.41 -10.59 22.57
CA ILE A 1216 7.81 -11.94 22.19
C ILE A 1216 6.93 -12.93 22.94
N HIS A 1217 6.23 -13.80 22.20
CA HIS A 1217 5.54 -14.96 22.79
C HIS A 1217 6.35 -16.23 22.53
N GLU A 1218 6.51 -17.05 23.57
CA GLU A 1218 7.39 -18.24 23.58
C GLU A 1218 6.74 -19.51 22.99
N VAL A 1219 5.78 -19.36 22.09
CA VAL A 1219 5.08 -20.51 21.49
C VAL A 1219 5.82 -20.95 20.23
N ASN A 1220 6.23 -22.23 20.17
CA ASN A 1220 6.88 -22.84 19.00
C ASN A 1220 8.22 -22.22 18.54
N CYS A 1221 8.97 -21.50 19.40
CA CYS A 1221 10.23 -20.84 19.05
C CYS A 1221 11.31 -21.77 18.48
N LYS A 1222 11.39 -23.05 18.89
CA LYS A 1222 12.37 -24.02 18.34
C LYS A 1222 12.23 -24.22 16.83
N ASN A 1223 11.02 -24.06 16.30
CA ASN A 1223 10.74 -24.14 14.87
C ASN A 1223 10.58 -22.76 14.21
N CYS A 1224 10.68 -21.67 14.99
CA CYS A 1224 10.59 -20.32 14.48
C CYS A 1224 11.84 -19.97 13.68
N GLU A 1225 11.64 -19.43 12.48
CA GLU A 1225 12.71 -19.23 11.50
C GLU A 1225 13.50 -17.94 11.75
N PHE A 1226 13.01 -17.11 12.67
CA PHE A 1226 13.72 -15.96 13.23
C PHE A 1226 14.48 -16.31 14.53
N ASN A 1227 14.32 -17.53 15.06
CA ASN A 1227 15.02 -17.97 16.26
C ASN A 1227 16.53 -18.10 16.01
N GLY A 1228 17.35 -17.51 16.87
CA GLY A 1228 18.81 -17.42 16.69
C GLY A 1228 19.26 -16.46 15.58
N ILE A 1229 18.32 -15.73 14.96
CA ILE A 1229 18.57 -14.72 13.92
C ILE A 1229 18.22 -13.32 14.41
N THR A 1230 17.06 -13.14 15.06
CA THR A 1230 16.63 -11.86 15.66
C THR A 1230 16.25 -11.98 17.15
N CYS A 1231 16.16 -13.20 17.67
CA CYS A 1231 15.79 -13.49 19.06
C CYS A 1231 16.88 -14.33 19.72
N MET A 1232 17.51 -13.81 20.78
CA MET A 1232 18.55 -14.49 21.59
C MET A 1232 17.96 -15.33 22.73
N PHE A 1233 16.92 -16.13 22.45
CA PHE A 1233 16.46 -17.12 23.43
C PHE A 1233 17.13 -18.46 23.13
N GLU A 1234 18.30 -18.68 23.73
CA GLU A 1234 18.84 -20.03 23.87
C GLU A 1234 17.81 -20.86 24.64
N SER A 1235 17.42 -21.99 24.03
CA SER A 1235 16.50 -22.95 24.62
C SER A 1235 17.15 -23.65 25.80
N ASP A 1236 17.15 -22.99 26.96
CA ASP A 1236 17.65 -23.52 28.23
C ASP A 1236 16.50 -23.72 29.21
N PHE A 1237 15.36 -24.26 28.76
CA PHE A 1237 14.40 -24.95 29.63
C PHE A 1237 13.85 -26.20 28.93
N GLY A 1238 13.96 -27.32 29.64
CA GLY A 1238 13.83 -28.70 29.16
C GLY A 1238 12.42 -29.18 28.88
#